data_AF-A0AAN4WGE7-F1
#
_entry.id   AF-A0AAN4WGE7-F1
#
_cell.length_a   1.000
_cell.length_b   1.000
_cell.length_c   1.000
_cell.angle_alpha   90.00
_cell.angle_beta   90.00
_cell.angle_gamma   90.00
#
_symmetry.space_group_name_H-M   'P 1'
#
loop_
_entity.id
_entity.type
_entity.pdbx_description
1 polymer ?
#
loop_
_entity_poly.entity_id
_entity_poly.type
_entity_poly.pdbx_seq_one_letter_code
_entity_poly.pdbx_strand_id
1 'polypeptide(L)'
;MKEFIAEPGGRYTYADDIINLQDMVLAVGSLLDGCSNFIISGCQCQGAVISPGYVWLGGKIRRFEGCADASYPYYIYEKNSNESVTYANEVNKRGRACYLASGGRSVPDTADPVTGALAQFIEVTADYAPRLVDQFFGRYALMTDSPFARQTVRKDLLLTGTLTVEKGIESKHSLLVSPTGSKKILRGYFSEASVARLEAGTNATPVAAVVFDLLKGSVIIESKGVVAATFTGRLCTLSDLRSDTARTGSLYLTGNQLKNIAERSDKGTVRINYDGYEEGTAYFRNFEVYDGKRCTQPLLQVCGADRRVAVHAVLAVDSAHGITLSDADHVLTDAAFGGTIRWCDQSGAEAAIVGYTEDKHPHFSITNTAGGILLVPKNFVDVQGDLQVNGISIAKTYATQQALTDGLNKKVDAVEGKGLSTKDFTQELYDKLNAIASGSFAGEDTPQSEGYVTTTQVAAELRKKADRLLDGLDEGERQTAAGNLGVYSKKDADNRFGRLAELFQDYITFLVRQGKSSTQAQQMLRERLAAAGSKDLADNYVRRDKKLSDLVLPDDDARKLACKNLGAAYAADYQPKLLDTGWLQMSNSGSGTDTSKLFVRQIGSIVCIQGRINTARRDGSNEGGIIAVIPNKVEPPKYGLRTTMAHWNDDHKYNRGSSFTIDAGSRYVRIYERGMYNTEINIHFSYMT
;
A
#
# COMPACT_ATOMS: atom_id res chain seq x y z
N MET A 1 -58.29 16.23 -71.04
CA MET A 1 -57.31 16.66 -72.06
C MET A 1 -57.87 16.32 -73.44
N LYS A 2 -57.60 17.12 -74.48
CA LYS A 2 -57.95 16.79 -75.86
C LYS A 2 -56.68 16.73 -76.67
N GLU A 3 -56.42 15.62 -77.36
CA GLU A 3 -55.29 15.48 -78.27
C GLU A 3 -55.77 15.61 -79.70
N PHE A 4 -55.10 16.44 -80.47
CA PHE A 4 -55.27 16.59 -81.90
C PHE A 4 -54.75 15.34 -82.62
N ILE A 5 -55.54 14.84 -83.58
CA ILE A 5 -55.18 13.72 -84.44
C ILE A 5 -55.19 14.23 -85.88
N ALA A 6 -54.05 14.13 -86.56
CA ALA A 6 -53.96 14.36 -87.99
C ALA A 6 -54.01 13.01 -88.72
N GLU A 7 -55.07 12.76 -89.49
CA GLU A 7 -55.17 11.56 -90.34
C GLU A 7 -54.80 11.91 -91.79
N PRO A 8 -54.22 10.96 -92.57
CA PRO A 8 -53.85 11.20 -93.97
C PRO A 8 -55.01 11.77 -94.81
N GLY A 9 -54.79 12.86 -95.54
CA GLY A 9 -55.79 13.52 -96.40
C GLY A 9 -56.37 14.85 -95.88
N GLY A 10 -55.86 15.39 -94.77
CA GLY A 10 -56.23 16.69 -94.20
C GLY A 10 -55.41 17.87 -94.73
N ARG A 11 -55.78 19.12 -94.41
CA ARG A 11 -54.97 20.30 -94.75
C ARG A 11 -53.65 20.28 -93.96
N TYR A 12 -52.52 20.30 -94.67
CA TYR A 12 -51.16 20.16 -94.09
C TYR A 12 -50.64 21.40 -93.35
N THR A 13 -51.19 22.58 -93.59
CA THR A 13 -50.69 23.81 -92.97
C THR A 13 -51.04 23.84 -91.48
N TYR A 14 -50.00 23.91 -90.63
CA TYR A 14 -50.01 24.00 -89.15
C TYR A 14 -50.25 22.73 -88.34
N ALA A 15 -50.42 21.55 -88.96
CA ALA A 15 -50.62 20.30 -88.23
C ALA A 15 -49.39 19.91 -87.37
N ASP A 16 -48.18 20.02 -87.94
CA ASP A 16 -46.93 19.69 -87.25
C ASP A 16 -46.64 20.63 -86.08
N ASP A 17 -46.93 21.93 -86.23
CA ASP A 17 -46.77 22.92 -85.14
C ASP A 17 -47.68 22.61 -83.95
N ILE A 18 -48.93 22.21 -84.23
CA ILE A 18 -49.91 21.81 -83.19
C ILE A 18 -49.51 20.50 -82.52
N ILE A 19 -49.00 19.53 -83.28
CA ILE A 19 -48.50 18.26 -82.74
C ILE A 19 -47.27 18.51 -81.86
N ASN A 20 -46.31 19.34 -82.30
CA ASN A 20 -45.13 19.70 -81.53
C ASN A 20 -45.49 20.44 -80.23
N LEU A 21 -46.42 21.40 -80.27
CA LEU A 21 -46.95 22.07 -79.08
C LEU A 21 -47.66 21.11 -78.13
N GLN A 22 -48.44 20.18 -78.68
CA GLN A 22 -49.08 19.12 -77.91
C GLN A 22 -48.04 18.22 -77.23
N ASP A 23 -47.01 17.77 -77.94
CA ASP A 23 -45.98 16.89 -77.39
C ASP A 23 -45.16 17.59 -76.28
N MET A 24 -44.89 18.90 -76.42
CA MET A 24 -44.31 19.70 -75.33
C MET A 24 -45.22 19.74 -74.09
N VAL A 25 -46.53 19.89 -74.27
CA VAL A 25 -47.49 19.90 -73.15
C VAL A 25 -47.64 18.49 -72.54
N LEU A 26 -47.59 17.44 -73.35
CA LEU A 26 -47.63 16.05 -72.90
C LEU A 26 -46.36 15.65 -72.14
N ALA A 27 -45.20 16.21 -72.50
CA ALA A 27 -43.95 15.98 -71.77
C ALA A 27 -44.02 16.42 -70.30
N VAL A 28 -44.87 17.40 -69.95
CA VAL A 28 -45.11 17.77 -68.54
C VAL A 28 -45.76 16.62 -67.75
N GLY A 29 -46.53 15.76 -68.42
CA GLY A 29 -47.10 14.54 -67.83
C GLY A 29 -46.06 13.54 -67.36
N SER A 30 -44.85 13.55 -67.96
CA SER A 30 -43.76 12.64 -67.58
C SER A 30 -43.28 12.82 -66.14
N LEU A 31 -43.52 14.00 -65.55
CA LEU A 31 -43.25 14.25 -64.13
C LEU A 31 -44.07 13.32 -63.23
N LEU A 32 -45.26 12.92 -63.67
CA LEU A 32 -46.19 12.07 -62.93
C LEU A 32 -46.04 10.58 -63.29
N ASP A 33 -45.08 10.24 -64.14
CA ASP A 33 -44.87 8.86 -64.57
C ASP A 33 -44.51 7.95 -63.39
N GLY A 34 -45.14 6.77 -63.39
CA GLY A 34 -45.02 5.79 -62.30
C GLY A 34 -45.75 6.17 -61.01
N CYS A 35 -46.44 7.32 -60.94
CA CYS A 35 -47.40 7.58 -59.87
C CYS A 35 -48.70 6.81 -60.14
N SER A 36 -49.35 6.34 -59.07
CA SER A 36 -50.70 5.78 -59.14
C SER A 36 -51.70 6.83 -59.62
N ASN A 37 -52.93 6.44 -59.95
CA ASN A 37 -53.97 7.41 -60.30
C ASN A 37 -54.37 8.26 -59.08
N PHE A 38 -54.51 9.57 -59.24
CA PHE A 38 -54.80 10.48 -58.13
C PHE A 38 -55.50 11.79 -58.56
N ILE A 39 -56.06 12.50 -57.60
CA ILE A 39 -56.68 13.82 -57.79
C ILE A 39 -55.61 14.91 -57.76
N ILE A 40 -55.49 15.69 -58.85
CA ILE A 40 -54.57 16.82 -58.97
C ILE A 40 -55.11 18.03 -58.20
N SER A 41 -56.38 18.36 -58.41
CA SER A 41 -57.06 19.49 -57.76
C SER A 41 -58.58 19.32 -57.79
N GLY A 42 -59.31 20.01 -56.91
CA GLY A 42 -60.76 19.83 -56.77
C GLY A 42 -61.12 18.44 -56.23
N CYS A 43 -62.22 17.85 -56.72
CA CYS A 43 -62.75 16.56 -56.26
C CYS A 43 -62.83 16.48 -54.72
N GLN A 44 -63.25 17.58 -54.08
CA GLN A 44 -63.40 17.64 -52.62
C GLN A 44 -64.68 16.91 -52.23
N CYS A 45 -64.57 15.99 -51.30
CA CYS A 45 -65.68 15.20 -50.78
C CYS A 45 -66.27 15.93 -49.57
N GLN A 46 -67.54 16.32 -49.66
CA GLN A 46 -68.31 16.94 -48.58
C GLN A 46 -69.67 16.23 -48.48
N GLY A 47 -69.79 15.26 -47.57
CA GLY A 47 -70.94 14.37 -47.53
C GLY A 47 -71.09 13.61 -48.85
N ALA A 48 -72.29 13.64 -49.44
CA ALA A 48 -72.58 13.03 -50.74
C ALA A 48 -72.10 13.87 -51.94
N VAL A 49 -71.51 15.05 -51.74
CA VAL A 49 -71.07 15.91 -52.85
C VAL A 49 -69.57 15.76 -53.09
N ILE A 50 -69.18 15.48 -54.34
CA ILE A 50 -67.81 15.56 -54.84
C ILE A 50 -67.73 16.76 -55.79
N SER A 51 -66.91 17.76 -55.46
CA SER A 51 -66.78 18.94 -56.31
C SER A 51 -66.08 18.63 -57.65
N PRO A 52 -66.30 19.45 -58.70
CA PRO A 52 -65.55 19.30 -59.94
C PRO A 52 -64.03 19.47 -59.72
N GLY A 53 -63.19 18.67 -60.37
CA GLY A 53 -61.72 18.77 -60.24
C GLY A 53 -60.93 18.28 -61.45
N TYR A 54 -59.61 18.20 -61.30
CA TYR A 54 -58.70 17.59 -62.27
C TYR A 54 -58.05 16.35 -61.63
N VAL A 55 -57.90 15.29 -62.42
CA VAL A 55 -57.34 14.01 -61.99
C VAL A 55 -56.22 13.58 -62.93
N TRP A 56 -55.19 12.97 -62.35
CA TRP A 56 -54.20 12.16 -63.06
C TRP A 56 -54.72 10.73 -63.08
N LEU A 57 -55.06 10.26 -64.27
CA LEU A 57 -55.67 8.96 -64.46
C LEU A 57 -55.05 8.36 -65.70
N GLY A 58 -54.68 7.08 -65.72
CA GLY A 58 -54.16 6.37 -66.89
C GLY A 58 -53.16 7.16 -67.76
N GLY A 59 -52.22 7.86 -67.12
CA GLY A 59 -51.17 8.64 -67.81
C GLY A 59 -51.62 10.00 -68.40
N LYS A 60 -52.84 10.47 -68.12
CA LYS A 60 -53.40 11.71 -68.68
C LYS A 60 -54.08 12.57 -67.62
N ILE A 61 -54.04 13.88 -67.82
CA ILE A 61 -54.78 14.86 -67.01
C ILE A 61 -56.22 14.98 -67.54
N ARG A 62 -57.19 14.67 -66.69
CA ARG A 62 -58.62 14.67 -67.04
C ARG A 62 -59.41 15.60 -66.14
N ARG A 63 -60.44 16.24 -66.71
CA ARG A 63 -61.43 17.03 -65.97
C ARG A 63 -62.51 16.07 -65.49
N PHE A 64 -62.86 16.16 -64.20
CA PHE A 64 -64.03 15.50 -63.62
C PHE A 64 -65.06 16.58 -63.23
N GLU A 65 -66.30 16.39 -63.66
CA GLU A 65 -67.38 17.39 -63.48
C GLU A 65 -68.04 17.36 -62.09
N GLY A 66 -67.56 16.50 -61.18
CA GLY A 66 -68.15 16.36 -59.85
C GLY A 66 -69.33 15.39 -59.80
N CYS A 67 -69.87 15.18 -58.61
CA CYS A 67 -71.05 14.38 -58.35
C CYS A 67 -71.83 15.00 -57.18
N ALA A 68 -73.15 15.14 -57.31
CA ALA A 68 -73.98 15.73 -56.24
C ALA A 68 -74.50 14.69 -55.22
N ASP A 69 -74.46 13.40 -55.58
CA ASP A 69 -75.05 12.30 -54.79
C ASP A 69 -74.18 11.03 -54.85
N ALA A 70 -72.92 11.19 -54.44
CA ALA A 70 -71.93 10.13 -54.35
C ALA A 70 -72.20 9.23 -53.14
N SER A 71 -72.17 7.92 -53.38
CA SER A 71 -72.12 6.88 -52.34
C SER A 71 -70.72 6.30 -52.35
N TYR A 72 -70.06 6.26 -51.19
CA TYR A 72 -68.71 5.71 -51.07
C TYR A 72 -68.74 4.17 -50.88
N PRO A 73 -67.81 3.40 -51.47
CA PRO A 73 -66.74 3.86 -52.36
C PRO A 73 -67.29 4.37 -53.70
N TYR A 74 -66.75 5.50 -54.15
CA TYR A 74 -67.08 6.14 -55.41
C TYR A 74 -65.86 6.10 -56.33
N TYR A 75 -66.05 5.75 -57.59
CA TYR A 75 -64.95 5.59 -58.53
C TYR A 75 -64.96 6.72 -59.54
N ILE A 76 -63.83 7.43 -59.68
CA ILE A 76 -63.58 8.33 -60.82
C ILE A 76 -62.80 7.53 -61.84
N TYR A 77 -63.37 7.29 -63.02
CA TYR A 77 -62.80 6.39 -64.04
C TYR A 77 -62.74 7.04 -65.42
N GLU A 78 -61.99 6.42 -66.32
CA GLU A 78 -61.79 6.90 -67.68
C GLU A 78 -63.07 6.82 -68.52
N LYS A 79 -63.39 7.89 -69.24
CA LYS A 79 -64.47 7.90 -70.23
C LYS A 79 -64.02 8.69 -71.44
N ASN A 80 -63.35 8.04 -72.37
CA ASN A 80 -62.80 8.73 -73.52
C ASN A 80 -63.76 8.67 -74.72
N SER A 81 -63.63 9.62 -75.63
CA SER A 81 -64.39 9.63 -76.89
C SER A 81 -63.58 10.28 -78.00
N ASN A 82 -63.84 9.92 -79.26
CA ASN A 82 -63.27 10.63 -80.41
C ASN A 82 -64.26 11.68 -80.93
N GLU A 83 -63.78 12.90 -81.16
CA GLU A 83 -64.52 13.93 -81.89
C GLU A 83 -64.11 13.89 -83.36
N SER A 84 -65.09 13.74 -84.25
CA SER A 84 -64.86 13.75 -85.69
C SER A 84 -64.77 15.17 -86.24
N VAL A 85 -63.93 15.38 -87.24
CA VAL A 85 -63.91 16.61 -88.03
C VAL A 85 -64.18 16.28 -89.50
N THR A 86 -64.88 17.17 -90.18
CA THR A 86 -65.23 17.01 -91.59
C THR A 86 -64.05 17.47 -92.43
N TYR A 87 -63.49 16.54 -93.22
CA TYR A 87 -62.44 16.85 -94.19
C TYR A 87 -63.10 17.38 -95.46
N ALA A 88 -62.40 18.20 -96.24
CA ALA A 88 -62.93 18.63 -97.54
C ALA A 88 -63.14 17.38 -98.41
N ASN A 89 -64.39 17.11 -98.80
CA ASN A 89 -64.91 15.87 -99.41
C ASN A 89 -65.37 14.80 -98.38
N GLU A 90 -66.55 15.06 -97.78
CA GLU A 90 -67.58 14.19 -97.18
C GLU A 90 -67.25 13.03 -96.22
N VAL A 91 -66.00 12.67 -95.93
CA VAL A 91 -65.70 11.64 -94.92
C VAL A 91 -65.33 12.28 -93.58
N ASN A 92 -66.16 12.03 -92.56
CA ASN A 92 -65.84 12.37 -91.17
C ASN A 92 -64.68 11.48 -90.70
N LYS A 93 -63.55 12.12 -90.36
CA LYS A 93 -62.36 11.47 -89.81
C LYS A 93 -62.17 11.86 -88.35
N ARG A 94 -61.33 11.14 -87.61
CA ARG A 94 -61.03 11.49 -86.22
C ARG A 94 -60.22 12.78 -86.23
N GLY A 95 -60.76 13.83 -85.61
CA GLY A 95 -60.05 15.09 -85.47
C GLY A 95 -59.34 15.21 -84.13
N ARG A 96 -59.93 14.65 -83.07
CA ARG A 96 -59.39 14.72 -81.70
C ARG A 96 -59.78 13.51 -80.86
N ALA A 97 -58.87 13.07 -80.00
CA ALA A 97 -59.19 12.18 -78.87
C ALA A 97 -59.48 13.02 -77.62
N CYS A 98 -60.68 12.87 -77.05
CA CYS A 98 -61.09 13.52 -75.82
C CYS A 98 -60.86 12.55 -74.65
N TYR A 99 -59.84 12.83 -73.85
CA TYR A 99 -59.57 12.13 -72.59
C TYR A 99 -60.34 12.79 -71.46
N LEU A 100 -61.49 12.22 -71.11
CA LEU A 100 -62.42 12.71 -70.10
C LEU A 100 -62.54 11.71 -68.94
N ALA A 101 -62.98 12.19 -67.78
CA ALA A 101 -63.27 11.37 -66.62
C ALA A 101 -64.77 11.38 -66.34
N SER A 102 -65.30 10.24 -65.91
CA SER A 102 -66.66 10.11 -65.36
C SER A 102 -66.57 9.47 -63.98
N GLY A 103 -67.71 9.31 -63.31
CA GLY A 103 -67.72 8.65 -62.02
C GLY A 103 -68.99 7.85 -61.77
N GLY A 104 -68.90 6.89 -60.87
CA GLY A 104 -70.00 6.00 -60.53
C GLY A 104 -69.68 5.07 -59.38
N ARG A 105 -70.67 4.22 -59.02
CA ARG A 105 -70.57 3.22 -57.95
C ARG A 105 -69.79 1.97 -58.36
N SER A 106 -69.49 1.83 -59.64
CA SER A 106 -68.68 0.76 -60.20
C SER A 106 -67.84 1.31 -61.36
N VAL A 107 -66.72 0.65 -61.62
CA VAL A 107 -65.87 0.91 -62.78
C VAL A 107 -66.44 0.13 -63.97
N PRO A 108 -66.48 0.70 -65.19
CA PRO A 108 -66.86 -0.03 -66.40
C PRO A 108 -66.00 -1.28 -66.63
N ASP A 109 -66.66 -2.39 -66.94
CA ASP A 109 -66.04 -3.70 -67.23
C ASP A 109 -65.82 -3.94 -68.73
N THR A 110 -66.22 -2.99 -69.58
CA THR A 110 -65.97 -2.98 -71.02
C THR A 110 -64.75 -2.13 -71.36
N ALA A 111 -63.95 -2.56 -72.33
CA ALA A 111 -62.81 -1.78 -72.82
C ALA A 111 -63.23 -0.41 -73.37
N ASP A 112 -62.48 0.64 -73.03
CA ASP A 112 -62.73 2.00 -73.49
C ASP A 112 -62.51 2.09 -75.01
N PRO A 113 -63.43 2.72 -75.77
CA PRO A 113 -63.40 2.73 -77.23
C PRO A 113 -62.24 3.54 -77.84
N VAL A 114 -61.51 4.32 -77.03
CA VAL A 114 -60.34 5.07 -77.49
C VAL A 114 -59.04 4.35 -77.12
N THR A 115 -58.92 3.81 -75.90
CA THR A 115 -57.67 3.17 -75.43
C THR A 115 -57.61 1.66 -75.66
N GLY A 116 -58.74 0.98 -75.85
CA GLY A 116 -58.82 -0.47 -76.02
C GLY A 116 -58.52 -1.28 -74.74
N ALA A 117 -58.42 -0.62 -73.59
CA ALA A 117 -58.15 -1.23 -72.29
C ALA A 117 -59.32 -1.01 -71.31
N LEU A 118 -59.37 -1.79 -70.23
CA LEU A 118 -60.28 -1.53 -69.11
C LEU A 118 -59.98 -0.18 -68.47
N ALA A 119 -61.03 0.54 -68.10
CA ALA A 119 -60.91 1.88 -67.55
C ALA A 119 -60.04 1.88 -66.27
N GLN A 120 -58.99 2.69 -66.27
CA GLN A 120 -58.29 3.02 -65.03
C GLN A 120 -59.22 3.85 -64.13
N PHE A 121 -59.02 3.75 -62.82
CA PHE A 121 -59.86 4.46 -61.86
C PHE A 121 -59.08 5.01 -60.66
N ILE A 122 -59.71 5.95 -59.96
CA ILE A 122 -59.38 6.41 -58.62
C ILE A 122 -60.55 5.99 -57.73
N GLU A 123 -60.27 5.22 -56.70
CA GLU A 123 -61.25 4.92 -55.65
C GLU A 123 -61.25 6.05 -54.63
N VAL A 124 -62.45 6.55 -54.35
CA VAL A 124 -62.71 7.57 -53.35
C VAL A 124 -63.55 6.93 -52.25
N THR A 125 -63.03 6.94 -51.02
CA THR A 125 -63.73 6.43 -49.83
C THR A 125 -64.16 7.61 -48.95
N ALA A 126 -64.95 7.33 -47.90
CA ALA A 126 -65.37 8.37 -46.96
C ALA A 126 -64.18 9.03 -46.23
N ASP A 127 -63.12 8.26 -45.96
CA ASP A 127 -61.98 8.70 -45.14
C ASP A 127 -60.74 9.07 -45.97
N TYR A 128 -60.67 8.66 -47.24
CA TYR A 128 -59.48 8.86 -48.06
C TYR A 128 -59.80 8.95 -49.56
N ALA A 129 -59.13 9.89 -50.21
CA ALA A 129 -59.10 10.03 -51.66
C ALA A 129 -57.63 10.26 -52.08
N PRO A 130 -57.07 9.45 -53.00
CA PRO A 130 -55.70 9.64 -53.48
C PRO A 130 -55.52 11.03 -54.10
N ARG A 131 -54.55 11.80 -53.60
CA ARG A 131 -54.29 13.18 -54.03
C ARG A 131 -52.87 13.35 -54.52
N LEU A 132 -52.62 14.47 -55.21
CA LEU A 132 -51.28 14.84 -55.66
C LEU A 132 -50.27 14.91 -54.50
N VAL A 133 -50.71 15.40 -53.33
CA VAL A 133 -49.84 15.57 -52.16
C VAL A 133 -49.22 14.25 -51.69
N ASP A 134 -50.00 13.18 -51.61
CA ASP A 134 -49.55 11.89 -51.09
C ASP A 134 -49.04 10.96 -52.19
N GLN A 135 -49.62 11.01 -53.39
CA GLN A 135 -49.25 10.10 -54.49
C GLN A 135 -48.02 10.59 -55.28
N PHE A 136 -47.82 11.90 -55.40
CA PHE A 136 -46.64 12.47 -56.04
C PHE A 136 -45.62 12.95 -55.02
N PHE A 137 -45.95 13.95 -54.18
CA PHE A 137 -44.97 14.49 -53.23
C PHE A 137 -44.57 13.47 -52.16
N GLY A 138 -45.50 12.66 -51.64
CA GLY A 138 -45.21 11.59 -50.68
C GLY A 138 -44.27 10.50 -51.19
N ARG A 139 -44.05 10.40 -52.52
CA ARG A 139 -43.04 9.51 -53.11
C ARG A 139 -41.63 10.07 -53.01
N TYR A 140 -41.47 11.38 -53.02
CA TYR A 140 -40.18 12.08 -53.12
C TYR A 140 -39.82 12.90 -51.89
N ALA A 141 -40.77 13.14 -50.98
CA ALA A 141 -40.59 13.94 -49.77
C ALA A 141 -41.37 13.34 -48.58
N LEU A 142 -40.89 13.62 -47.37
CA LEU A 142 -41.65 13.36 -46.14
C LEU A 142 -42.72 14.44 -45.98
N MET A 143 -43.98 14.02 -45.83
CA MET A 143 -45.11 14.90 -45.64
C MET A 143 -45.19 15.37 -44.18
N THR A 144 -45.53 16.65 -43.98
CA THR A 144 -45.79 17.21 -42.64
C THR A 144 -47.08 16.65 -42.04
N ASP A 145 -48.10 16.43 -42.87
CA ASP A 145 -49.39 15.88 -42.50
C ASP A 145 -49.75 14.74 -43.47
N SER A 146 -49.32 13.53 -43.13
CA SER A 146 -49.52 12.33 -43.94
C SER A 146 -50.85 11.66 -43.57
N PRO A 147 -51.69 11.26 -44.54
CA PRO A 147 -52.89 10.47 -44.25
C PRO A 147 -52.56 9.04 -43.76
N PHE A 148 -51.30 8.60 -43.92
CA PHE A 148 -50.83 7.30 -43.46
C PHE A 148 -50.23 7.36 -42.05
N ALA A 149 -50.45 6.31 -41.25
CA ALA A 149 -49.95 6.19 -39.88
C ALA A 149 -48.40 6.12 -39.75
N ARG A 150 -47.68 5.85 -40.84
CA ARG A 150 -46.21 5.76 -40.88
C ARG A 150 -45.68 6.19 -42.24
N GLN A 151 -44.59 6.95 -42.23
CA GLN A 151 -43.78 7.22 -43.41
C GLN A 151 -42.47 6.42 -43.31
N THR A 152 -42.04 5.80 -44.41
CA THR A 152 -40.90 4.87 -44.42
C THR A 152 -39.79 5.38 -45.35
N VAL A 153 -38.57 5.51 -44.81
CA VAL A 153 -37.36 5.80 -45.59
C VAL A 153 -36.59 4.49 -45.79
N ARG A 154 -36.35 4.07 -47.03
CA ARG A 154 -35.73 2.77 -47.37
C ARG A 154 -34.21 2.82 -47.57
N LYS A 155 -33.63 4.02 -47.56
CA LYS A 155 -32.20 4.28 -47.74
C LYS A 155 -31.67 5.07 -46.54
N ASP A 156 -30.36 5.24 -46.48
CA ASP A 156 -29.73 6.02 -45.42
C ASP A 156 -30.26 7.46 -45.41
N LEU A 157 -30.55 7.97 -44.21
CA LEU A 157 -31.03 9.32 -43.98
C LEU A 157 -29.94 10.13 -43.28
N LEU A 158 -29.38 11.11 -44.00
CA LEU A 158 -28.45 12.09 -43.42
C LEU A 158 -29.20 13.37 -43.04
N LEU A 159 -29.23 13.68 -41.75
CA LEU A 159 -29.74 14.94 -41.22
C LEU A 159 -28.54 15.79 -40.77
N THR A 160 -28.27 16.90 -41.45
CA THR A 160 -27.16 17.82 -41.12
C THR A 160 -27.54 18.87 -40.07
N GLY A 161 -28.84 19.00 -39.77
CA GLY A 161 -29.37 19.80 -38.66
C GLY A 161 -29.70 18.95 -37.43
N THR A 162 -30.35 19.58 -36.45
CA THR A 162 -30.84 18.91 -35.24
C THR A 162 -32.09 18.09 -35.53
N LEU A 163 -32.14 16.88 -34.97
CA LEU A 163 -33.34 16.03 -34.93
C LEU A 163 -34.07 16.24 -33.60
N THR A 164 -35.25 16.85 -33.64
CA THR A 164 -36.16 16.96 -32.49
C THR A 164 -37.27 15.91 -32.60
N VAL A 165 -37.51 15.15 -31.54
CA VAL A 165 -38.56 14.13 -31.47
C VAL A 165 -39.39 14.35 -30.22
N GLU A 166 -40.70 14.55 -30.38
CA GLU A 166 -41.62 14.84 -29.26
C GLU A 166 -42.07 13.59 -28.49
N LYS A 167 -42.00 12.43 -29.14
CA LYS A 167 -42.37 11.13 -28.54
C LYS A 167 -41.12 10.35 -28.15
N GLY A 168 -40.73 9.35 -28.95
CA GLY A 168 -39.57 8.52 -28.66
C GLY A 168 -38.95 7.96 -29.94
N ILE A 169 -37.72 7.45 -29.79
CA ILE A 169 -36.99 6.75 -30.84
C ILE A 169 -36.98 5.27 -30.47
N GLU A 170 -37.59 4.43 -31.30
CA GLU A 170 -37.51 2.98 -31.16
C GLU A 170 -36.46 2.42 -32.13
N SER A 171 -35.38 1.84 -31.61
CA SER A 171 -34.37 1.15 -32.42
C SER A 171 -34.48 -0.36 -32.21
N LYS A 172 -34.49 -1.11 -33.31
CA LYS A 172 -34.52 -2.59 -33.30
C LYS A 172 -33.14 -3.23 -33.15
N HIS A 173 -32.06 -2.44 -33.19
CA HIS A 173 -30.71 -2.98 -33.18
C HIS A 173 -29.79 -2.25 -32.20
N SER A 174 -29.41 -1.01 -32.51
CA SER A 174 -28.59 -0.19 -31.61
C SER A 174 -28.87 1.30 -31.79
N LEU A 175 -28.55 2.08 -30.76
CA LEU A 175 -28.43 3.53 -30.84
C LEU A 175 -26.96 3.89 -30.58
N LEU A 176 -26.31 4.56 -31.54
CA LEU A 176 -24.89 4.87 -31.49
C LEU A 176 -24.66 6.37 -31.66
N VAL A 177 -23.82 6.93 -30.79
CA VAL A 177 -23.33 8.30 -30.87
C VAL A 177 -21.83 8.26 -31.13
N SER A 178 -21.39 8.93 -32.19
CA SER A 178 -19.98 9.06 -32.58
C SER A 178 -19.64 10.55 -32.73
N PRO A 179 -18.70 11.11 -31.94
CA PRO A 179 -18.26 12.48 -32.13
C PRO A 179 -17.42 12.63 -33.39
N THR A 180 -17.56 13.77 -34.07
CA THR A 180 -16.81 14.11 -35.28
C THR A 180 -15.30 14.06 -35.05
N GLY A 181 -14.55 13.46 -35.97
CA GLY A 181 -13.09 13.35 -35.89
C GLY A 181 -12.57 12.36 -34.85
N SER A 182 -13.45 11.59 -34.19
CA SER A 182 -13.06 10.57 -33.21
C SER A 182 -13.44 9.16 -33.67
N LYS A 183 -12.63 8.18 -33.27
CA LYS A 183 -13.01 6.75 -33.36
C LYS A 183 -13.85 6.28 -32.17
N LYS A 184 -14.17 7.19 -31.23
CA LYS A 184 -14.90 6.87 -30.01
C LYS A 184 -16.39 6.76 -30.27
N ILE A 185 -17.06 5.86 -29.56
CA ILE A 185 -18.51 5.68 -29.64
C ILE A 185 -19.12 5.54 -28.24
N LEU A 186 -20.39 5.89 -28.14
CA LEU A 186 -21.31 5.46 -27.09
C LEU A 186 -22.43 4.68 -27.76
N ARG A 187 -22.65 3.42 -27.37
CA ARG A 187 -23.64 2.54 -27.99
C ARG A 187 -24.52 1.88 -26.93
N GLY A 188 -25.84 2.00 -27.11
CA GLY A 188 -26.85 1.20 -26.40
C GLY A 188 -27.39 0.10 -27.30
N TYR A 189 -27.41 -1.15 -26.84
CA TYR A 189 -27.92 -2.30 -27.58
C TYR A 189 -28.24 -3.49 -26.68
N PHE A 190 -28.96 -4.48 -27.20
CA PHE A 190 -29.09 -5.79 -26.60
C PHE A 190 -28.08 -6.74 -27.25
N SER A 191 -27.12 -7.26 -26.49
CA SER A 191 -26.20 -8.29 -26.99
C SER A 191 -26.87 -9.65 -27.07
N GLU A 192 -27.81 -9.88 -26.16
CA GLU A 192 -28.68 -11.05 -26.08
C GLU A 192 -30.08 -10.58 -25.64
N ALA A 193 -31.10 -11.42 -25.76
CA ALA A 193 -32.49 -11.04 -25.45
C ALA A 193 -32.69 -10.49 -24.02
N SER A 194 -31.90 -10.97 -23.05
CA SER A 194 -31.97 -10.55 -21.64
C SER A 194 -30.80 -9.68 -21.20
N VAL A 195 -29.90 -9.28 -22.11
CA VAL A 195 -28.68 -8.55 -21.75
C VAL A 195 -28.62 -7.24 -22.50
N ALA A 196 -28.97 -6.16 -21.81
CA ALA A 196 -28.82 -4.80 -22.33
C ALA A 196 -27.43 -4.26 -21.97
N ARG A 197 -26.77 -3.62 -22.94
CA ARG A 197 -25.43 -3.07 -22.79
C ARG A 197 -25.44 -1.58 -23.17
N LEU A 198 -24.85 -0.77 -22.30
CA LEU A 198 -24.45 0.60 -22.58
C LEU A 198 -22.92 0.66 -22.60
N GLU A 199 -22.35 0.79 -23.78
CA GLU A 199 -20.92 0.64 -24.02
C GLU A 199 -20.30 1.95 -24.52
N ALA A 200 -19.16 2.32 -23.94
CA ALA A 200 -18.29 3.37 -24.46
C ALA A 200 -16.95 2.76 -24.90
N GLY A 201 -16.47 3.13 -26.08
CA GLY A 201 -15.24 2.53 -26.61
C GLY A 201 -14.86 3.05 -27.98
N THR A 202 -14.26 2.18 -28.78
CA THR A 202 -14.05 2.43 -30.22
C THR A 202 -14.84 1.40 -31.03
N ASN A 203 -15.03 1.65 -32.33
CA ASN A 203 -15.69 0.67 -33.22
C ASN A 203 -15.05 -0.74 -33.21
N ALA A 204 -13.82 -0.89 -32.72
CA ALA A 204 -13.11 -2.16 -32.67
C ALA A 204 -13.04 -2.79 -31.28
N THR A 205 -13.25 -2.03 -30.19
CA THR A 205 -13.04 -2.54 -28.82
C THR A 205 -13.81 -1.72 -27.77
N PRO A 206 -14.60 -2.39 -26.90
CA PRO A 206 -15.20 -1.77 -25.72
C PRO A 206 -14.11 -1.25 -24.77
N VAL A 207 -14.27 -0.03 -24.26
CA VAL A 207 -13.38 0.52 -23.22
C VAL A 207 -14.06 0.45 -21.84
N ALA A 208 -15.36 0.68 -21.78
CA ALA A 208 -16.17 0.54 -20.57
C ALA A 208 -17.60 0.16 -20.94
N ALA A 209 -18.27 -0.61 -20.09
CA ALA A 209 -19.68 -0.93 -20.28
C ALA A 209 -20.44 -0.98 -18.95
N VAL A 210 -21.71 -0.61 -19.01
CA VAL A 210 -22.72 -0.96 -18.01
C VAL A 210 -23.60 -2.02 -18.64
N VAL A 211 -23.71 -3.17 -17.98
CA VAL A 211 -24.43 -4.33 -18.48
C VAL A 211 -25.56 -4.63 -17.52
N PHE A 212 -26.77 -4.73 -18.07
CA PHE A 212 -27.98 -5.11 -17.34
C PHE A 212 -28.34 -6.52 -17.77
N ASP A 213 -28.11 -7.49 -16.89
CA ASP A 213 -28.57 -8.86 -17.05
C ASP A 213 -29.95 -8.99 -16.40
N LEU A 214 -30.98 -8.94 -17.23
CA LEU A 214 -32.38 -8.94 -16.82
C LEU A 214 -32.84 -10.33 -16.34
N LEU A 215 -32.13 -11.40 -16.73
CA LEU A 215 -32.44 -12.75 -16.28
C LEU A 215 -31.96 -12.95 -14.84
N LYS A 216 -30.76 -12.46 -14.51
CA LYS A 216 -30.20 -12.54 -13.15
C LYS A 216 -30.58 -11.38 -12.24
N GLY A 217 -31.16 -10.31 -12.80
CA GLY A 217 -31.43 -9.08 -12.06
C GLY A 217 -30.16 -8.38 -11.57
N SER A 218 -29.09 -8.45 -12.35
CA SER A 218 -27.78 -7.90 -11.95
C SER A 218 -27.33 -6.74 -12.85
N VAL A 219 -26.67 -5.76 -12.24
CA VAL A 219 -25.98 -4.67 -12.95
C VAL A 219 -24.48 -4.90 -12.84
N ILE A 220 -23.79 -4.93 -13.97
CA ILE A 220 -22.35 -5.21 -14.06
C ILE A 220 -21.66 -3.98 -14.65
N ILE A 221 -20.56 -3.57 -14.01
CA ILE A 221 -19.68 -2.52 -14.51
C ILE A 221 -18.42 -3.18 -15.04
N GLU A 222 -18.16 -3.01 -16.34
CA GLU A 222 -16.98 -3.53 -17.02
C GLU A 222 -16.03 -2.39 -17.40
N SER A 223 -14.73 -2.63 -17.24
CA SER A 223 -13.66 -1.75 -17.72
C SER A 223 -12.65 -2.58 -18.50
N LYS A 224 -12.44 -2.25 -19.77
CA LYS A 224 -11.59 -2.99 -20.72
C LYS A 224 -11.89 -4.50 -20.75
N GLY A 225 -13.18 -4.86 -20.65
CA GLY A 225 -13.65 -6.25 -20.63
C GLY A 225 -13.49 -6.98 -19.29
N VAL A 226 -12.98 -6.32 -18.24
CA VAL A 226 -12.89 -6.88 -16.89
C VAL A 226 -14.07 -6.40 -16.05
N VAL A 227 -14.74 -7.31 -15.35
CA VAL A 227 -15.79 -6.96 -14.39
C VAL A 227 -15.16 -6.27 -13.18
N ALA A 228 -15.44 -4.97 -13.04
CA ALA A 228 -14.98 -4.15 -11.92
C ALA A 228 -15.95 -4.21 -10.74
N ALA A 229 -17.25 -4.26 -11.03
CA ALA A 229 -18.30 -4.35 -10.02
C ALA A 229 -19.48 -5.18 -10.52
N THR A 230 -20.10 -5.94 -9.63
CA THR A 230 -21.39 -6.61 -9.86
C THR A 230 -22.33 -6.27 -8.72
N PHE A 231 -23.51 -5.77 -9.06
CA PHE A 231 -24.58 -5.45 -8.14
C PHE A 231 -25.71 -6.46 -8.34
N THR A 232 -26.05 -7.18 -7.29
CA THR A 232 -27.21 -8.09 -7.22
C THR A 232 -28.06 -7.67 -6.02
N GLY A 233 -29.31 -8.13 -5.93
CA GLY A 233 -30.32 -7.57 -5.03
C GLY A 233 -29.90 -7.24 -3.59
N ARG A 234 -28.97 -7.98 -2.97
CA ARG A 234 -28.41 -7.66 -1.63
C ARG A 234 -26.88 -7.55 -1.59
N LEU A 235 -26.18 -7.82 -2.69
CA LEU A 235 -24.73 -7.92 -2.70
C LEU A 235 -24.12 -6.96 -3.72
N CYS A 236 -23.05 -6.29 -3.30
CA CYS A 236 -22.15 -5.56 -4.17
C CYS A 236 -20.80 -6.25 -4.12
N THR A 237 -20.37 -6.83 -5.23
CA THR A 237 -19.05 -7.44 -5.39
C THR A 237 -18.16 -6.48 -6.15
N LEU A 238 -17.05 -6.06 -5.53
CA LEU A 238 -16.06 -5.17 -6.10
C LEU A 238 -14.73 -5.92 -6.20
N SER A 239 -14.07 -5.86 -7.35
CA SER A 239 -12.74 -6.46 -7.53
C SER A 239 -11.68 -5.70 -6.74
N ASP A 240 -11.72 -4.37 -6.81
CA ASP A 240 -10.87 -3.45 -6.05
C ASP A 240 -11.69 -2.21 -5.65
N LEU A 241 -11.42 -1.65 -4.46
CA LEU A 241 -12.02 -0.39 -4.00
C LEU A 241 -10.93 0.58 -3.55
N ARG A 242 -10.78 1.68 -4.27
CA ARG A 242 -10.03 2.86 -3.81
C ARG A 242 -11.01 3.96 -3.43
N SER A 243 -11.06 4.31 -2.16
CA SER A 243 -11.89 5.41 -1.65
C SER A 243 -11.18 6.12 -0.49
N ASP A 244 -11.39 7.43 -0.37
CA ASP A 244 -10.90 8.21 0.78
C ASP A 244 -11.70 7.90 2.05
N THR A 245 -12.96 7.48 1.87
CA THR A 245 -13.86 7.10 2.95
C THR A 245 -14.80 5.96 2.55
N ALA A 246 -15.15 5.08 3.49
CA ALA A 246 -16.16 4.04 3.27
C ALA A 246 -17.04 3.87 4.52
N ARG A 247 -18.36 4.01 4.35
CA ARG A 247 -19.36 3.74 5.37
C ARG A 247 -20.02 2.40 5.08
N THR A 248 -19.82 1.44 5.97
CA THR A 248 -20.32 0.06 5.84
C THR A 248 -21.15 -0.27 7.07
N GLY A 249 -22.45 0.05 7.02
CA GLY A 249 -23.31 0.02 8.19
C GLY A 249 -22.81 0.97 9.29
N SER A 250 -22.64 0.44 10.50
CA SER A 250 -22.11 1.19 11.65
C SER A 250 -20.59 1.46 11.59
N LEU A 251 -19.87 0.81 10.66
CA LEU A 251 -18.43 0.94 10.51
C LEU A 251 -18.06 2.05 9.53
N TYR A 252 -17.14 2.93 9.92
CA TYR A 252 -16.62 4.01 9.11
C TYR A 252 -15.10 3.94 8.98
N LEU A 253 -14.64 3.75 7.74
CA LEU A 253 -13.24 3.81 7.32
C LEU A 253 -12.94 5.21 6.79
N THR A 254 -11.98 5.92 7.37
CA THR A 254 -11.58 7.25 6.90
C THR A 254 -10.16 7.60 7.35
N GLY A 255 -9.34 8.12 6.43
CA GLY A 255 -7.93 8.37 6.71
C GLY A 255 -7.25 7.12 7.25
N ASN A 256 -6.67 7.21 8.45
CA ASN A 256 -6.00 6.09 9.14
C ASN A 256 -6.86 5.50 10.29
N GLN A 257 -8.19 5.54 10.18
CA GLN A 257 -9.10 5.18 11.27
C GLN A 257 -10.14 4.13 10.88
N LEU A 258 -10.42 3.20 11.81
CA LEU A 258 -11.48 2.19 11.78
C LEU A 258 -12.44 2.47 12.94
N LYS A 259 -13.67 2.96 12.67
CA LYS A 259 -14.55 3.53 13.70
C LYS A 259 -15.96 2.92 13.70
N ASN A 260 -16.53 2.69 14.88
CA ASN A 260 -17.99 2.57 15.04
C ASN A 260 -18.58 3.98 15.18
N ILE A 261 -19.61 4.30 14.38
CA ILE A 261 -20.26 5.64 14.38
C ILE A 261 -21.76 5.59 14.66
N ALA A 262 -22.33 4.42 14.96
CA ALA A 262 -23.78 4.26 15.11
C ALA A 262 -24.25 4.24 16.56
N GLU A 263 -23.43 3.75 17.50
CA GLU A 263 -23.82 3.59 18.89
C GLU A 263 -23.59 4.87 19.70
N ARG A 264 -24.65 5.40 20.32
CA ARG A 264 -24.61 6.59 21.18
C ARG A 264 -24.53 6.19 22.67
N SER A 265 -23.56 5.33 22.99
CA SER A 265 -23.26 4.87 24.35
C SER A 265 -21.75 4.70 24.51
N ASP A 266 -21.29 4.55 25.75
CA ASP A 266 -19.87 4.26 26.04
C ASP A 266 -19.47 2.79 25.73
N LYS A 267 -20.35 2.03 25.06
CA LYS A 267 -20.16 0.62 24.68
C LYS A 267 -20.01 0.39 23.17
N GLY A 268 -19.91 1.46 22.37
CA GLY A 268 -19.69 1.38 20.93
C GLY A 268 -18.51 0.47 20.57
N THR A 269 -18.80 -0.66 19.91
CA THR A 269 -17.81 -1.73 19.68
C THR A 269 -17.62 -2.02 18.19
N VAL A 270 -16.38 -2.31 17.78
CA VAL A 270 -16.08 -2.98 16.50
C VAL A 270 -15.76 -4.43 16.82
N ARG A 271 -16.61 -5.35 16.38
CA ARG A 271 -16.38 -6.79 16.55
C ARG A 271 -15.56 -7.31 15.38
N ILE A 272 -14.49 -8.02 15.68
CA ILE A 272 -13.61 -8.67 14.69
C ILE A 272 -13.69 -10.18 14.96
N ASN A 273 -13.94 -10.97 13.91
CA ASN A 273 -14.04 -12.43 14.00
C ASN A 273 -15.08 -12.95 15.02
N TYR A 274 -16.24 -12.29 15.13
CA TYR A 274 -17.32 -12.73 16.03
C TYR A 274 -17.96 -14.03 15.54
N ASP A 275 -18.33 -14.07 14.27
CA ASP A 275 -18.84 -15.27 13.61
C ASP A 275 -17.72 -16.05 12.90
N GLY A 276 -17.95 -17.35 12.73
CA GLY A 276 -17.05 -18.30 12.07
C GLY A 276 -17.20 -18.33 10.55
N TYR A 277 -17.02 -19.51 9.95
CA TYR A 277 -17.28 -19.69 8.51
C TYR A 277 -18.74 -19.39 8.18
N GLU A 278 -19.01 -18.60 7.13
CA GLU A 278 -20.37 -18.32 6.65
C GLU A 278 -21.33 -17.89 7.77
N GLU A 279 -20.88 -17.00 8.66
CA GLU A 279 -21.67 -16.50 9.79
C GLU A 279 -22.09 -17.59 10.80
N GLY A 280 -21.46 -18.78 10.76
CA GLY A 280 -21.73 -19.91 11.64
C GLY A 280 -20.76 -20.05 12.83
N THR A 281 -20.90 -21.11 13.62
CA THR A 281 -20.10 -21.33 14.86
C THR A 281 -19.15 -22.54 14.81
N ALA A 282 -19.13 -23.28 13.70
CA ALA A 282 -18.39 -24.54 13.57
C ALA A 282 -16.86 -24.37 13.43
N TYR A 283 -16.41 -23.25 12.87
CA TYR A 283 -15.00 -23.02 12.54
C TYR A 283 -14.51 -21.71 13.15
N PHE A 284 -13.48 -21.81 14.00
CA PHE A 284 -12.81 -20.66 14.60
C PHE A 284 -12.08 -19.77 13.58
N ARG A 285 -11.82 -18.53 13.97
CA ARG A 285 -11.12 -17.52 13.17
C ARG A 285 -9.95 -16.93 13.94
N ASN A 286 -8.88 -16.60 13.23
CA ASN A 286 -7.68 -15.97 13.80
C ASN A 286 -7.60 -14.49 13.38
N PHE A 287 -7.04 -13.65 14.24
CA PHE A 287 -6.76 -12.24 13.94
C PHE A 287 -5.27 -11.98 14.11
N GLU A 288 -4.63 -11.41 13.08
CA GLU A 288 -3.17 -11.26 13.03
C GLU A 288 -2.78 -9.84 12.63
N VAL A 289 -1.86 -9.24 13.39
CA VAL A 289 -1.31 -7.90 13.14
C VAL A 289 0.17 -8.03 12.83
N TYR A 290 0.59 -7.61 11.64
CA TYR A 290 1.98 -7.68 11.16
C TYR A 290 2.65 -6.30 11.15
N ASP A 291 3.97 -6.27 10.96
CA ASP A 291 4.79 -5.06 10.93
C ASP A 291 4.77 -4.30 9.57
N GLY A 292 4.02 -4.80 8.59
CA GLY A 292 3.97 -4.26 7.23
C GLY A 292 5.19 -4.58 6.36
N LYS A 293 6.15 -5.36 6.86
CA LYS A 293 7.37 -5.79 6.14
C LYS A 293 7.41 -7.29 5.84
N ARG A 294 6.26 -7.97 5.95
CA ARG A 294 6.10 -9.41 5.69
C ARG A 294 6.93 -10.27 6.65
N CYS A 295 6.95 -9.92 7.93
CA CYS A 295 7.56 -10.76 8.96
C CYS A 295 6.86 -12.14 9.04
N THR A 296 7.62 -13.19 9.37
CA THR A 296 7.12 -14.58 9.38
C THR A 296 6.09 -14.83 10.48
N GLN A 297 6.24 -14.15 11.63
CA GLN A 297 5.27 -14.20 12.73
C GLN A 297 4.58 -12.85 12.90
N PRO A 298 3.27 -12.83 13.13
CA PRO A 298 2.54 -11.60 13.43
C PRO A 298 3.03 -10.99 14.76
N LEU A 299 3.03 -9.67 14.89
CA LEU A 299 3.34 -8.98 16.15
C LEU A 299 2.31 -9.33 17.25
N LEU A 300 1.04 -9.45 16.86
CA LEU A 300 -0.07 -9.89 17.72
C LEU A 300 -0.92 -10.91 16.95
N GLN A 301 -1.17 -12.06 17.56
CA GLN A 301 -2.04 -13.12 17.03
C GLN A 301 -3.10 -13.48 18.06
N VAL A 302 -4.36 -13.44 17.67
CA VAL A 302 -5.47 -14.06 18.39
C VAL A 302 -5.80 -15.37 17.68
N CYS A 303 -5.56 -16.50 18.35
CA CYS A 303 -5.94 -17.82 17.88
C CYS A 303 -7.29 -18.21 18.46
N GLY A 304 -8.33 -18.30 17.61
CA GLY A 304 -9.69 -18.59 18.06
C GLY A 304 -9.85 -20.01 18.61
N ALA A 305 -9.22 -21.00 17.96
CA ALA A 305 -9.30 -22.40 18.38
C ALA A 305 -8.64 -22.65 19.74
N ASP A 306 -7.47 -22.06 19.96
CA ASP A 306 -6.71 -22.20 21.20
C ASP A 306 -7.17 -21.25 22.30
N ARG A 307 -8.07 -20.30 21.98
CA ARG A 307 -8.47 -19.17 22.84
C ARG A 307 -7.27 -18.41 23.42
N ARG A 308 -6.26 -18.21 22.57
CA ARG A 308 -4.95 -17.70 22.97
C ARG A 308 -4.64 -16.39 22.26
N VAL A 309 -4.07 -15.43 22.99
CA VAL A 309 -3.39 -14.26 22.40
C VAL A 309 -1.88 -14.47 22.52
N ALA A 310 -1.17 -14.46 21.39
CA ALA A 310 0.28 -14.49 21.33
C ALA A 310 0.83 -13.13 20.90
N VAL A 311 1.79 -12.60 21.66
CA VAL A 311 2.49 -11.35 21.36
C VAL A 311 3.93 -11.70 21.00
N HIS A 312 4.27 -11.64 19.71
CA HIS A 312 5.61 -11.99 19.20
C HIS A 312 6.54 -10.77 19.09
N ALA A 313 6.19 -9.71 19.82
CA ALA A 313 6.92 -8.45 19.92
C ALA A 313 7.09 -8.06 21.39
N VAL A 314 7.75 -6.93 21.66
CA VAL A 314 7.86 -6.40 23.03
C VAL A 314 6.47 -5.98 23.51
N LEU A 315 5.98 -6.60 24.59
CA LEU A 315 4.83 -6.11 25.34
C LEU A 315 5.28 -5.00 26.29
N ALA A 316 5.12 -3.74 25.87
CA ALA A 316 5.43 -2.58 26.68
C ALA A 316 4.17 -2.05 27.37
N VAL A 317 4.20 -1.93 28.69
CA VAL A 317 3.13 -1.34 29.50
C VAL A 317 3.70 -0.15 30.26
N ASP A 318 3.01 0.98 30.24
CA ASP A 318 3.46 2.18 30.95
C ASP A 318 3.25 2.04 32.48
N SER A 319 3.95 2.90 33.23
CA SER A 319 3.93 2.87 34.69
C SER A 319 2.60 3.31 35.32
N ALA A 320 1.71 3.96 34.55
CA ALA A 320 0.40 4.37 35.06
C ALA A 320 -0.62 3.22 35.00
N HIS A 321 -0.45 2.26 34.09
CA HIS A 321 -1.46 1.21 33.85
C HIS A 321 -1.06 -0.20 34.32
N GLY A 322 0.20 -0.62 34.18
CA GLY A 322 0.68 -1.93 34.68
C GLY A 322 -0.06 -3.18 34.15
N ILE A 323 0.29 -4.37 34.68
CA ILE A 323 -0.37 -5.65 34.34
C ILE A 323 -1.26 -6.07 35.52
N THR A 324 -2.56 -6.26 35.28
CA THR A 324 -3.50 -6.81 36.26
C THR A 324 -3.95 -8.20 35.82
N LEU A 325 -3.78 -9.20 36.69
CA LEU A 325 -4.37 -10.53 36.53
C LEU A 325 -5.64 -10.58 37.38
N SER A 326 -6.81 -10.65 36.75
CA SER A 326 -8.10 -10.69 37.42
C SER A 326 -8.84 -11.97 37.06
N ASP A 327 -9.27 -12.69 38.08
CA ASP A 327 -10.27 -13.74 37.97
C ASP A 327 -11.65 -13.10 38.24
N ALA A 328 -12.55 -13.15 37.25
CA ALA A 328 -13.90 -12.60 37.37
C ALA A 328 -14.92 -13.64 37.85
N ASP A 329 -14.54 -14.92 37.84
CA ASP A 329 -15.44 -16.05 38.08
C ASP A 329 -15.33 -16.58 39.52
N HIS A 330 -14.19 -16.35 40.20
CA HIS A 330 -13.91 -16.88 41.53
C HIS A 330 -13.63 -15.80 42.58
N VAL A 331 -14.05 -16.02 43.83
CA VAL A 331 -13.70 -15.19 45.00
C VAL A 331 -12.44 -15.70 45.68
N LEU A 332 -11.78 -14.87 46.51
CA LEU A 332 -10.48 -15.23 47.17
C LEU A 332 -10.49 -16.52 47.99
N THR A 333 -11.67 -16.95 48.47
CA THR A 333 -11.83 -18.17 49.26
C THR A 333 -12.01 -19.43 48.41
N ASP A 334 -12.23 -19.28 47.11
CA ASP A 334 -12.43 -20.42 46.21
C ASP A 334 -11.10 -21.13 45.95
N ALA A 335 -11.11 -22.45 46.02
CA ALA A 335 -9.93 -23.26 45.72
C ALA A 335 -9.46 -23.12 44.26
N ALA A 336 -10.35 -22.66 43.36
CA ALA A 336 -10.06 -22.39 41.96
C ALA A 336 -9.54 -20.96 41.70
N PHE A 337 -9.58 -20.06 42.70
CA PHE A 337 -8.98 -18.74 42.56
C PHE A 337 -7.48 -18.89 42.28
N GLY A 338 -6.98 -18.14 41.30
CA GLY A 338 -5.60 -18.27 40.90
C GLY A 338 -5.14 -17.20 39.92
N GLY A 339 -3.86 -17.27 39.56
CA GLY A 339 -3.27 -16.37 38.59
C GLY A 339 -1.75 -16.47 38.63
N THR A 340 -1.14 -16.74 37.48
CA THR A 340 0.30 -17.04 37.40
C THR A 340 0.94 -16.40 36.18
N ILE A 341 2.16 -15.90 36.33
CA ILE A 341 3.08 -15.63 35.22
C ILE A 341 4.07 -16.79 35.17
N ARG A 342 4.22 -17.41 33.99
CA ARG A 342 5.03 -18.60 33.76
C ARG A 342 6.09 -18.35 32.70
N TRP A 343 7.27 -18.92 32.93
CA TRP A 343 8.34 -19.01 31.94
C TRP A 343 8.50 -20.47 31.56
N CYS A 344 8.27 -20.77 30.28
CA CYS A 344 8.42 -22.11 29.74
C CYS A 344 9.51 -22.14 28.67
N ASP A 345 10.12 -23.31 28.47
CA ASP A 345 11.01 -23.54 27.34
C ASP A 345 10.25 -23.81 26.03
N GLN A 346 10.97 -24.14 24.96
CA GLN A 346 10.38 -24.43 23.65
C GLN A 346 9.43 -25.64 23.65
N SER A 347 9.62 -26.60 24.56
CA SER A 347 8.76 -27.78 24.70
C SER A 347 7.50 -27.50 25.54
N GLY A 348 7.44 -26.33 26.19
CA GLY A 348 6.40 -25.96 27.13
C GLY A 348 6.72 -26.35 28.58
N ALA A 349 7.92 -26.85 28.88
CA ALA A 349 8.32 -27.19 30.25
C ALA A 349 8.57 -25.93 31.07
N GLU A 350 8.01 -25.88 32.28
CA GLU A 350 8.07 -24.72 33.18
C GLU A 350 9.44 -24.60 33.87
N ALA A 351 10.10 -23.46 33.69
CA ALA A 351 11.37 -23.11 34.33
C ALA A 351 11.18 -22.26 35.58
N ALA A 352 10.17 -21.37 35.57
CA ALA A 352 9.84 -20.51 36.69
C ALA A 352 8.36 -20.09 36.67
N ILE A 353 7.83 -19.81 37.85
CA ILE A 353 6.45 -19.36 38.05
C ILE A 353 6.37 -18.38 39.21
N VAL A 354 5.51 -17.37 39.06
CA VAL A 354 5.13 -16.45 40.11
C VAL A 354 3.62 -16.30 40.15
N GLY A 355 3.03 -16.44 41.34
CA GLY A 355 1.59 -16.32 41.52
C GLY A 355 0.99 -17.32 42.51
N TYR A 356 -0.32 -17.52 42.38
CA TYR A 356 -1.08 -18.49 43.15
C TYR A 356 -1.21 -19.77 42.33
N THR A 357 -0.59 -20.85 42.81
CA THR A 357 -0.66 -22.19 42.19
C THR A 357 -1.57 -23.09 43.00
N GLU A 358 -2.27 -24.02 42.33
CA GLU A 358 -3.29 -24.90 42.92
C GLU A 358 -2.76 -25.74 44.11
N ASP A 359 -1.48 -26.10 44.10
CA ASP A 359 -0.80 -26.90 45.12
C ASP A 359 -0.40 -26.11 46.37
N LYS A 360 -0.45 -24.77 46.33
CA LYS A 360 0.04 -23.89 47.41
C LYS A 360 -0.97 -22.88 47.91
N HIS A 361 -2.23 -22.96 47.52
CA HIS A 361 -3.26 -22.01 47.96
C HIS A 361 -3.42 -22.03 49.49
N PRO A 362 -3.37 -20.88 50.21
CA PRO A 362 -3.50 -19.49 49.76
C PRO A 362 -2.18 -18.71 49.61
N HIS A 363 -1.04 -19.37 49.47
CA HIS A 363 0.26 -18.73 49.43
C HIS A 363 0.62 -18.27 48.02
N PHE A 364 0.89 -16.97 47.89
CA PHE A 364 1.61 -16.45 46.74
C PHE A 364 3.03 -17.03 46.75
N SER A 365 3.45 -17.65 45.66
CA SER A 365 4.74 -18.33 45.58
C SER A 365 5.59 -17.82 44.41
N ILE A 366 6.91 -17.86 44.60
CA ILE A 366 7.91 -17.68 43.56
C ILE A 366 8.70 -18.99 43.52
N THR A 367 8.64 -19.71 42.41
CA THR A 367 9.36 -20.98 42.23
C THR A 367 10.25 -20.88 41.00
N ASN A 368 11.49 -21.36 41.12
CA ASN A 368 12.43 -21.52 40.01
C ASN A 368 13.03 -22.92 40.10
N THR A 369 12.81 -23.74 39.07
CA THR A 369 13.31 -25.13 38.99
C THR A 369 14.61 -25.22 38.20
N ALA A 370 14.94 -24.18 37.42
CA ALA A 370 16.15 -24.12 36.60
C ALA A 370 17.36 -23.53 37.35
N GLY A 371 17.15 -22.78 38.44
CA GLY A 371 18.21 -22.12 39.20
C GLY A 371 17.75 -21.53 40.52
N GLY A 372 18.54 -20.58 41.05
CA GLY A 372 18.23 -19.89 42.32
C GLY A 372 17.32 -18.67 42.17
N ILE A 373 16.96 -18.06 43.30
CA ILE A 373 16.32 -16.74 43.38
C ILE A 373 17.35 -15.76 43.94
N LEU A 374 17.67 -14.71 43.18
CA LEU A 374 18.64 -13.68 43.58
C LEU A 374 17.92 -12.35 43.83
N LEU A 375 18.02 -11.82 45.05
CA LEU A 375 17.51 -10.50 45.43
C LEU A 375 18.71 -9.57 45.68
N VAL A 376 18.87 -8.51 44.87
CA VAL A 376 20.01 -7.57 44.96
C VAL A 376 19.54 -6.16 45.32
N PRO A 377 19.15 -5.90 46.57
CA PRO A 377 18.82 -4.54 47.02
C PRO A 377 20.09 -3.71 47.25
N LYS A 378 19.97 -2.38 47.20
CA LYS A 378 21.07 -1.47 47.58
C LYS A 378 21.38 -1.53 49.08
N ASN A 379 20.35 -1.66 49.92
CA ASN A 379 20.47 -1.56 51.38
C ASN A 379 19.98 -2.84 52.09
N PHE A 380 18.70 -3.15 51.97
CA PHE A 380 18.09 -4.28 52.69
C PHE A 380 16.90 -4.88 51.93
N VAL A 381 16.58 -6.13 52.25
CA VAL A 381 15.24 -6.72 52.05
C VAL A 381 14.54 -6.65 53.39
N ASP A 382 13.38 -6.00 53.45
CA ASP A 382 12.56 -5.94 54.66
C ASP A 382 11.47 -7.02 54.59
N VAL A 383 11.36 -7.85 55.62
CA VAL A 383 10.37 -8.92 55.71
C VAL A 383 9.43 -8.58 56.85
N GLN A 384 8.25 -8.07 56.50
CA GLN A 384 7.18 -7.85 57.47
C GLN A 384 6.40 -9.15 57.68
N GLY A 385 6.68 -9.83 58.80
CA GLY A 385 6.12 -11.14 59.14
C GLY A 385 7.19 -12.10 59.63
N ASP A 386 6.89 -13.40 59.59
CA ASP A 386 7.84 -14.46 59.98
C ASP A 386 8.66 -14.91 58.77
N LEU A 387 10.00 -14.80 58.86
CA LEU A 387 10.90 -15.37 57.87
C LEU A 387 11.21 -16.82 58.24
N GLN A 388 10.85 -17.74 57.34
CA GLN A 388 10.99 -19.18 57.57
C GLN A 388 11.97 -19.83 56.60
N VAL A 389 12.70 -20.84 57.09
CA VAL A 389 13.49 -21.77 56.27
C VAL A 389 12.87 -23.15 56.44
N ASN A 390 12.37 -23.73 55.34
CA ASN A 390 11.65 -25.01 55.34
C ASN A 390 10.49 -25.08 56.35
N GLY A 391 9.72 -23.99 56.48
CA GLY A 391 8.58 -23.90 57.40
C GLY A 391 8.96 -23.60 58.87
N ILE A 392 10.25 -23.45 59.19
CA ILE A 392 10.73 -23.14 60.53
C ILE A 392 11.13 -21.67 60.62
N SER A 393 10.54 -20.93 61.56
CA SER A 393 10.90 -19.55 61.87
C SER A 393 12.39 -19.40 62.19
N ILE A 394 13.07 -18.46 61.54
CA ILE A 394 14.47 -18.12 61.84
C ILE A 394 14.62 -17.68 63.30
N ALA A 395 13.60 -17.04 63.89
CA ALA A 395 13.62 -16.61 65.29
C ALA A 395 13.65 -17.78 66.29
N LYS A 396 13.27 -19.00 65.87
CA LYS A 396 13.40 -20.22 66.69
C LYS A 396 14.76 -20.89 66.53
N THR A 397 15.44 -20.65 65.41
CA THR A 397 16.70 -21.31 65.05
C THR A 397 17.93 -20.51 65.47
N TYR A 398 17.83 -19.17 65.46
CA TYR A 398 18.96 -18.28 65.77
C TYR A 398 18.62 -17.37 66.97
N ALA A 399 19.58 -17.20 67.88
CA ALA A 399 19.46 -16.25 68.99
C ALA A 399 19.73 -14.82 68.51
N THR A 400 18.88 -13.87 68.91
CA THR A 400 19.15 -12.44 68.66
C THR A 400 20.33 -11.97 69.52
N GLN A 401 21.04 -10.93 69.07
CA GLN A 401 22.13 -10.32 69.85
C GLN A 401 21.65 -9.88 71.25
N GLN A 402 20.43 -9.34 71.32
CA GLN A 402 19.78 -8.98 72.58
C GLN A 402 19.58 -10.20 73.48
N ALA A 403 18.99 -11.30 72.97
CA ALA A 403 18.77 -12.52 73.74
C ALA A 403 20.07 -13.17 74.22
N LEU A 404 21.13 -13.13 73.41
CA LEU A 404 22.46 -13.58 73.79
C LEU A 404 23.06 -12.71 74.92
N THR A 405 22.93 -11.39 74.81
CA THR A 405 23.42 -10.42 75.80
C THR A 405 22.68 -10.56 77.13
N ASP A 406 21.36 -10.66 77.09
CA ASP A 406 20.53 -10.88 78.27
C ASP A 406 20.82 -12.23 78.95
N GLY A 407 21.19 -13.25 78.17
CA GLY A 407 21.64 -14.53 78.69
C GLY A 407 23.03 -14.48 79.36
N LEU A 408 23.97 -13.73 78.77
CA LEU A 408 25.32 -13.55 79.33
C LEU A 408 25.29 -12.70 80.61
N ASN A 409 24.46 -11.67 80.67
CA ASN A 409 24.28 -10.82 81.86
C ASN A 409 23.69 -11.58 83.07
N LYS A 410 23.18 -12.80 82.87
CA LYS A 410 22.72 -13.70 83.94
C LYS A 410 23.82 -14.63 84.48
N LYS A 411 25.07 -14.55 83.98
CA LYS A 411 26.19 -15.38 84.47
C LYS A 411 26.96 -14.71 85.60
N VAL A 412 27.22 -15.48 86.66
CA VAL A 412 28.22 -15.39 87.75
C VAL A 412 28.41 -14.07 88.53
N ASP A 413 27.96 -12.92 88.05
CA ASP A 413 28.12 -11.63 88.75
C ASP A 413 26.79 -11.03 89.27
N ALA A 414 25.67 -11.75 89.10
CA ALA A 414 24.33 -11.24 89.42
C ALA A 414 23.95 -11.28 90.92
N VAL A 415 24.77 -11.89 91.78
CA VAL A 415 24.53 -11.94 93.23
C VAL A 415 25.59 -11.11 93.96
N GLU A 416 25.14 -10.01 94.56
CA GLU A 416 25.98 -9.14 95.38
C GLU A 416 26.60 -9.96 96.53
N GLY A 417 27.95 -9.98 96.59
CA GLY A 417 28.71 -10.70 97.63
C GLY A 417 29.38 -12.02 97.21
N LYS A 418 29.30 -12.45 95.95
CA LYS A 418 30.00 -13.67 95.47
C LYS A 418 31.05 -13.41 94.37
N GLY A 419 31.85 -12.36 94.54
CA GLY A 419 33.02 -12.11 93.70
C GLY A 419 34.21 -13.01 94.05
N LEU A 420 35.01 -13.39 93.05
CA LEU A 420 36.22 -14.23 93.11
C LEU A 420 37.36 -13.70 94.02
N SER A 421 37.15 -12.63 94.80
CA SER A 421 38.20 -11.90 95.52
C SER A 421 37.92 -11.58 97.00
N THR A 422 36.92 -12.18 97.63
CA THR A 422 36.68 -12.00 99.09
C THR A 422 37.14 -13.23 99.88
N LYS A 423 38.05 -13.00 100.84
CA LYS A 423 38.70 -14.05 101.65
C LYS A 423 37.82 -14.40 102.85
N ASP A 424 37.07 -15.50 102.75
CA ASP A 424 36.30 -16.06 103.86
C ASP A 424 37.10 -17.19 104.53
N PHE A 425 37.75 -16.93 105.66
CA PHE A 425 38.32 -17.98 106.52
C PHE A 425 37.52 -18.09 107.81
N THR A 426 37.13 -19.33 108.17
CA THR A 426 36.63 -19.66 109.50
C THR A 426 37.79 -19.72 110.50
N GLN A 427 37.50 -19.56 111.80
CA GLN A 427 38.51 -19.58 112.89
C GLN A 427 39.44 -20.81 112.83
N GLU A 428 38.90 -21.96 112.43
CA GLU A 428 39.64 -23.22 112.25
C GLU A 428 40.70 -23.18 111.13
N LEU A 429 40.49 -22.37 110.09
CA LEU A 429 41.45 -22.17 109.00
C LEU A 429 42.49 -21.10 109.36
N TYR A 430 42.13 -20.12 110.19
CA TYR A 430 43.07 -19.15 110.77
C TYR A 430 44.09 -19.82 111.69
N ASP A 431 43.65 -20.77 112.52
CA ASP A 431 44.53 -21.49 113.44
C ASP A 431 45.50 -22.43 112.70
N LYS A 432 45.11 -23.00 111.54
CA LYS A 432 46.02 -23.74 110.64
C LYS A 432 47.06 -22.85 109.96
N LEU A 433 46.74 -21.57 109.72
CA LEU A 433 47.67 -20.61 109.12
C LEU A 433 48.78 -20.20 110.11
N ASN A 434 48.46 -20.11 111.41
CA ASN A 434 49.42 -19.81 112.46
C ASN A 434 50.38 -20.97 112.79
N ALA A 435 50.10 -22.19 112.31
CA ALA A 435 50.95 -23.37 112.51
C ALA A 435 52.08 -23.53 111.46
N ILE A 436 52.26 -22.57 110.56
CA ILE A 436 53.30 -22.60 109.51
C ILE A 436 54.63 -22.10 110.11
N ALA A 437 55.73 -22.87 109.96
CA ALA A 437 57.09 -22.55 110.46
C ALA A 437 58.08 -22.18 109.33
N SER A 438 59.08 -21.35 109.64
CA SER A 438 59.99 -20.75 108.65
C SER A 438 61.12 -21.68 108.17
N GLY A 439 61.52 -21.59 106.88
CA GLY A 439 62.59 -22.36 106.22
C GLY A 439 63.76 -21.51 105.69
N SER A 440 64.79 -22.15 105.10
CA SER A 440 66.06 -21.52 104.64
C SER A 440 66.57 -22.07 103.30
N PHE A 441 67.17 -21.22 102.44
CA PHE A 441 67.88 -21.64 101.21
C PHE A 441 69.26 -22.24 101.52
N ALA A 442 69.76 -23.14 100.66
CA ALA A 442 71.10 -23.71 100.79
C ALA A 442 72.19 -22.65 100.55
N GLY A 443 73.11 -22.50 101.50
CA GLY A 443 74.33 -21.70 101.38
C GLY A 443 75.58 -22.59 101.42
N GLU A 444 76.77 -22.03 101.17
CA GLU A 444 78.04 -22.80 101.15
C GLU A 444 78.29 -23.62 102.43
N ASP A 445 77.77 -23.18 103.59
CA ASP A 445 77.91 -23.85 104.89
C ASP A 445 76.56 -24.12 105.62
N THR A 446 75.42 -24.13 104.93
CA THR A 446 74.10 -24.39 105.57
C THR A 446 73.17 -25.25 104.71
N PRO A 447 72.64 -26.39 105.23
CA PRO A 447 71.71 -27.22 104.48
C PRO A 447 70.32 -26.59 104.39
N GLN A 448 69.65 -26.84 103.27
CA GLN A 448 68.28 -26.40 103.01
C GLN A 448 67.30 -27.01 104.03
N SER A 449 66.35 -26.21 104.52
CA SER A 449 65.25 -26.66 105.37
C SER A 449 63.89 -26.27 104.77
N GLU A 450 62.89 -27.14 104.92
CA GLU A 450 61.53 -26.90 104.44
C GLU A 450 60.75 -25.96 105.38
N GLY A 451 60.12 -24.93 104.81
CA GLY A 451 59.32 -23.93 105.52
C GLY A 451 59.18 -22.63 104.70
N TYR A 452 58.50 -21.60 105.23
CA TYR A 452 58.39 -20.30 104.55
C TYR A 452 59.63 -19.42 104.77
N VAL A 453 60.17 -18.82 103.71
CA VAL A 453 61.35 -17.94 103.73
C VAL A 453 60.94 -16.46 103.81
N THR A 454 61.75 -15.62 104.45
CA THR A 454 61.45 -14.19 104.60
C THR A 454 61.73 -13.40 103.31
N THR A 455 61.02 -12.29 103.10
CA THR A 455 61.24 -11.39 101.96
C THR A 455 62.68 -10.88 101.88
N THR A 456 63.38 -10.77 103.01
CA THR A 456 64.80 -10.40 103.06
C THR A 456 65.72 -11.47 102.47
N GLN A 457 65.46 -12.75 102.76
CA GLN A 457 66.22 -13.88 102.18
C GLN A 457 65.92 -14.05 100.70
N VAL A 458 64.64 -13.90 100.31
CA VAL A 458 64.24 -13.87 98.90
C VAL A 458 64.91 -12.70 98.17
N ALA A 459 64.94 -11.50 98.76
CA ALA A 459 65.57 -10.33 98.16
C ALA A 459 67.10 -10.43 98.03
N ALA A 460 67.78 -11.18 98.90
CA ALA A 460 69.22 -11.41 98.80
C ALA A 460 69.57 -12.37 97.65
N GLU A 461 68.80 -13.44 97.47
CA GLU A 461 68.98 -14.36 96.34
C GLU A 461 68.47 -13.77 95.01
N LEU A 462 67.37 -12.99 95.02
CA LEU A 462 66.92 -12.27 93.84
C LEU A 462 67.94 -11.21 93.41
N ARG A 463 68.62 -10.51 94.34
CA ARG A 463 69.66 -9.52 94.01
C ARG A 463 70.80 -10.09 93.17
N LYS A 464 71.15 -11.37 93.33
CA LYS A 464 72.15 -12.06 92.50
C LYS A 464 71.71 -12.26 91.04
N LYS A 465 70.43 -12.05 90.73
CA LYS A 465 69.83 -12.16 89.39
C LYS A 465 69.00 -10.92 89.00
N ALA A 466 69.01 -9.86 89.81
CA ALA A 466 68.11 -8.72 89.70
C ALA A 466 68.39 -7.87 88.45
N ASP A 467 69.66 -7.69 88.09
CA ASP A 467 70.06 -6.95 86.88
C ASP A 467 69.45 -7.58 85.62
N ARG A 468 69.33 -8.91 85.58
CA ARG A 468 68.71 -9.66 84.47
C ARG A 468 67.17 -9.56 84.42
N LEU A 469 66.55 -9.13 85.51
CA LEU A 469 65.09 -9.01 85.67
C LEU A 469 64.62 -7.56 85.49
N LEU A 470 65.47 -6.58 85.78
CA LEU A 470 65.11 -5.15 85.78
C LEU A 470 65.59 -4.40 84.52
N ASP A 471 66.77 -4.71 84.00
CA ASP A 471 67.35 -3.98 82.85
C ASP A 471 66.98 -4.60 81.48
N GLY A 472 66.38 -5.80 81.52
CA GLY A 472 66.00 -6.59 80.34
C GLY A 472 67.20 -7.30 79.69
N LEU A 473 66.88 -8.32 78.88
CA LEU A 473 67.89 -9.02 78.07
C LEU A 473 68.40 -8.10 76.95
N ASP A 474 69.69 -8.18 76.61
CA ASP A 474 70.25 -7.42 75.48
C ASP A 474 69.80 -7.98 74.12
N GLU A 475 70.15 -7.31 73.01
CA GLU A 475 69.73 -7.70 71.65
C GLU A 475 70.14 -9.15 71.29
N GLY A 476 71.34 -9.59 71.68
CA GLY A 476 71.86 -10.92 71.39
C GLY A 476 71.28 -12.00 72.30
N GLU A 477 71.04 -11.66 73.56
CA GLU A 477 70.39 -12.53 74.54
C GLU A 477 68.90 -12.73 74.25
N ARG A 478 68.19 -11.69 73.80
CA ARG A 478 66.80 -11.80 73.31
C ARG A 478 66.70 -12.76 72.13
N GLN A 479 67.69 -12.74 71.23
CA GLN A 479 67.73 -13.62 70.06
C GLN A 479 68.02 -15.07 70.45
N THR A 480 68.86 -15.29 71.48
CA THR A 480 69.13 -16.62 72.05
C THR A 480 67.90 -17.17 72.81
N ALA A 481 67.23 -16.32 73.59
CA ALA A 481 66.00 -16.70 74.31
C ALA A 481 64.85 -17.03 73.35
N ALA A 482 64.67 -16.23 72.29
CA ALA A 482 63.70 -16.49 71.22
C ALA A 482 63.96 -17.86 70.54
N GLY A 483 65.24 -18.17 70.25
CA GLY A 483 65.66 -19.48 69.73
C GLY A 483 65.34 -20.65 70.66
N ASN A 484 65.63 -20.51 71.97
CA ASN A 484 65.39 -21.57 72.96
C ASN A 484 63.90 -21.78 73.28
N LEU A 485 63.08 -20.73 73.17
CA LEU A 485 61.63 -20.78 73.41
C LEU A 485 60.82 -21.13 72.16
N GLY A 486 61.46 -21.24 70.98
CA GLY A 486 60.78 -21.54 69.72
C GLY A 486 59.87 -20.42 69.22
N VAL A 487 60.12 -19.17 69.60
CA VAL A 487 59.33 -17.99 69.22
C VAL A 487 60.14 -17.04 68.34
N TYR A 488 59.51 -16.35 67.39
CA TYR A 488 60.21 -15.38 66.54
C TYR A 488 60.38 -14.04 67.27
N SER A 489 61.56 -13.41 67.15
CA SER A 489 61.70 -12.01 67.55
C SER A 489 60.89 -11.10 66.62
N LYS A 490 60.57 -9.87 67.05
CA LYS A 490 59.87 -8.91 66.18
C LYS A 490 60.60 -8.70 64.84
N LYS A 491 61.93 -8.63 64.87
CA LYS A 491 62.78 -8.51 63.68
C LYS A 491 62.73 -9.75 62.79
N ASP A 492 62.62 -10.94 63.37
CA ASP A 492 62.49 -12.20 62.61
C ASP A 492 61.08 -12.36 62.03
N ALA A 493 60.05 -11.98 62.79
CA ALA A 493 58.66 -11.96 62.34
C ALA A 493 58.45 -10.96 61.19
N ASP A 494 59.02 -9.76 61.31
CA ASP A 494 58.98 -8.71 60.29
C ASP A 494 59.71 -9.09 58.99
N ASN A 495 60.58 -10.12 59.01
CA ASN A 495 61.23 -10.69 57.83
C ASN A 495 60.53 -11.94 57.28
N ARG A 496 59.68 -12.59 58.08
CA ARG A 496 59.04 -13.88 57.74
C ARG A 496 57.58 -13.75 57.33
N PHE A 497 56.86 -12.75 57.83
CA PHE A 497 55.45 -12.52 57.55
C PHE A 497 55.25 -11.21 56.77
N GLY A 498 54.22 -11.18 55.90
CA GLY A 498 53.90 -10.00 55.10
C GLY A 498 53.35 -8.85 55.95
N ARG A 499 53.82 -7.63 55.69
CA ARG A 499 53.44 -6.41 56.40
C ARG A 499 52.26 -5.75 55.72
N LEU A 500 51.21 -5.44 56.48
CA LEU A 500 50.01 -4.79 55.95
C LEU A 500 50.32 -3.43 55.26
N ALA A 501 51.30 -2.69 55.78
CA ALA A 501 51.75 -1.42 55.22
C ALA A 501 52.40 -1.55 53.82
N GLU A 502 52.94 -2.74 53.50
CA GLU A 502 53.62 -3.02 52.24
C GLU A 502 52.69 -3.72 51.23
N LEU A 503 51.44 -4.03 51.59
CA LEU A 503 50.45 -4.71 50.75
C LEU A 503 51.07 -5.95 50.05
N PHE A 504 51.03 -6.01 48.71
CA PHE A 504 51.62 -7.10 47.93
C PHE A 504 53.10 -6.86 47.56
N GLN A 505 53.71 -5.77 48.01
CA GLN A 505 55.10 -5.41 47.70
C GLN A 505 56.10 -6.37 48.32
N ASP A 506 55.78 -6.99 49.45
CA ASP A 506 56.59 -8.03 50.08
C ASP A 506 56.71 -9.28 49.20
N TYR A 507 55.62 -9.68 48.54
CA TYR A 507 55.61 -10.81 47.63
C TYR A 507 56.43 -10.52 46.36
N ILE A 508 56.32 -9.30 45.82
CA ILE A 508 57.15 -8.84 44.69
C ILE A 508 58.63 -8.86 45.09
N THR A 509 58.97 -8.30 46.26
CA THR A 509 60.34 -8.23 46.79
C THR A 509 60.91 -9.62 47.04
N PHE A 510 60.11 -10.56 47.55
CA PHE A 510 60.48 -11.95 47.72
C PHE A 510 60.85 -12.62 46.38
N LEU A 511 60.01 -12.47 45.35
CA LEU A 511 60.28 -13.03 44.02
C LEU A 511 61.52 -12.38 43.37
N VAL A 512 61.73 -11.08 43.57
CA VAL A 512 62.93 -10.37 43.10
C VAL A 512 64.19 -10.90 43.81
N ARG A 513 64.14 -11.16 45.11
CA ARG A 513 65.23 -11.81 45.86
C ARG A 513 65.52 -13.24 45.39
N GLN A 514 64.54 -13.93 44.81
CA GLN A 514 64.74 -15.23 44.14
C GLN A 514 65.28 -15.11 42.70
N GLY A 515 65.68 -13.91 42.26
CA GLY A 515 66.29 -13.68 40.96
C GLY A 515 65.30 -13.40 39.83
N LYS A 516 64.02 -13.14 40.13
CA LYS A 516 63.05 -12.67 39.12
C LYS A 516 63.22 -11.18 38.86
N SER A 517 62.97 -10.73 37.63
CA SER A 517 62.88 -9.29 37.37
C SER A 517 61.60 -8.71 38.01
N SER A 518 61.60 -7.40 38.28
CA SER A 518 60.42 -6.70 38.83
C SER A 518 59.16 -6.96 37.98
N THR A 519 59.30 -6.97 36.65
CA THR A 519 58.21 -7.26 35.71
C THR A 519 57.68 -8.69 35.83
N GLN A 520 58.56 -9.69 35.96
CA GLN A 520 58.18 -11.10 36.14
C GLN A 520 57.48 -11.33 37.48
N ALA A 521 57.99 -10.70 38.55
CA ALA A 521 57.39 -10.79 39.88
C ALA A 521 55.97 -10.22 39.92
N GLN A 522 55.74 -9.08 39.26
CA GLN A 522 54.41 -8.50 39.12
C GLN A 522 53.47 -9.37 38.27
N GLN A 523 53.97 -10.02 37.23
CA GLN A 523 53.17 -10.93 36.41
C GLN A 523 52.74 -12.17 37.21
N MET A 524 53.66 -12.81 37.93
CA MET A 524 53.33 -13.97 38.77
C MET A 524 52.34 -13.63 39.89
N LEU A 525 52.45 -12.44 40.49
CA LEU A 525 51.47 -11.96 41.47
C LEU A 525 50.07 -11.82 40.85
N ARG A 526 49.98 -11.21 39.66
CA ARG A 526 48.70 -11.05 38.94
C ARG A 526 48.05 -12.39 38.61
N GLU A 527 48.82 -13.36 38.12
CA GLU A 527 48.36 -14.72 37.83
C GLU A 527 47.78 -15.40 39.09
N ARG A 528 48.42 -15.23 40.24
CA ARG A 528 47.94 -15.80 41.52
C ARG A 528 46.66 -15.16 42.04
N LEU A 529 46.41 -13.90 41.69
CA LEU A 529 45.19 -13.17 42.06
C LEU A 529 44.09 -13.26 40.99
N ALA A 530 44.33 -13.94 39.86
CA ALA A 530 43.48 -13.94 38.67
C ALA A 530 43.13 -12.52 38.16
N ALA A 531 44.07 -11.57 38.32
CA ALA A 531 43.89 -10.17 37.95
C ALA A 531 44.53 -9.87 36.59
N ALA A 532 43.79 -9.24 35.67
CA ALA A 532 44.27 -8.91 34.33
C ALA A 532 45.31 -7.77 34.36
N GLY A 533 46.40 -7.92 33.59
CA GLY A 533 47.34 -6.83 33.36
C GLY A 533 46.79 -5.78 32.39
N SER A 534 47.28 -4.54 32.48
CA SER A 534 46.91 -3.47 31.54
C SER A 534 47.26 -3.81 30.08
N LYS A 535 48.28 -4.65 29.85
CA LYS A 535 48.61 -5.20 28.53
C LYS A 535 47.61 -6.27 28.08
N ASP A 536 47.20 -7.18 28.96
CA ASP A 536 46.20 -8.21 28.64
C ASP A 536 44.84 -7.59 28.29
N LEU A 537 44.48 -6.52 28.99
CA LEU A 537 43.28 -5.74 28.69
C LEU A 537 43.39 -5.01 27.35
N ALA A 538 44.56 -4.48 27.00
CA ALA A 538 44.77 -3.77 25.74
C ALA A 538 44.87 -4.69 24.52
N ASP A 539 45.40 -5.91 24.71
CA ASP A 539 45.66 -6.86 23.62
C ASP A 539 44.46 -7.78 23.36
N ASN A 540 43.58 -8.02 24.35
CA ASN A 540 42.43 -8.93 24.22
C ASN A 540 41.05 -8.25 24.23
N TYR A 541 40.95 -6.94 24.47
CA TYR A 541 39.67 -6.23 24.52
C TYR A 541 39.68 -4.96 23.68
N VAL A 542 38.52 -4.62 23.14
CA VAL A 542 38.31 -3.44 22.27
C VAL A 542 38.43 -2.16 23.09
N ARG A 543 39.25 -1.21 22.64
CA ARG A 543 39.49 0.04 23.37
C ARG A 543 38.62 1.19 22.88
N ARG A 544 38.12 1.98 23.83
CA ARG A 544 37.24 3.12 23.55
C ARG A 544 37.94 4.22 22.73
N ASP A 545 39.21 4.50 23.00
CA ASP A 545 40.01 5.52 22.30
C ASP A 545 40.27 5.14 20.83
N LYS A 546 40.20 3.85 20.51
CA LYS A 546 40.42 3.31 19.16
C LYS A 546 39.17 3.33 18.28
N LYS A 547 37.99 3.72 18.79
CA LYS A 547 36.75 3.87 18.00
C LYS A 547 36.48 2.66 17.09
N LEU A 548 36.64 1.44 17.61
CA LEU A 548 36.46 0.17 16.90
C LEU A 548 37.48 -0.13 15.79
N SER A 549 38.53 0.67 15.61
CA SER A 549 39.60 0.37 14.64
C SER A 549 40.45 -0.85 15.01
N ASP A 550 40.39 -1.28 16.27
CA ASP A 550 41.01 -2.48 16.83
C ASP A 550 40.06 -3.69 16.88
N LEU A 551 38.83 -3.56 16.35
CA LEU A 551 37.91 -4.68 16.17
C LEU A 551 38.29 -5.46 14.91
N VAL A 552 39.10 -6.50 15.09
CA VAL A 552 39.51 -7.41 14.00
C VAL A 552 38.57 -8.62 13.97
N LEU A 553 37.84 -8.78 12.86
CA LEU A 553 36.92 -9.91 12.64
C LEU A 553 37.49 -10.84 11.58
N PRO A 554 37.43 -12.17 11.80
CA PRO A 554 38.21 -13.16 11.05
C PRO A 554 37.82 -13.26 9.57
N ASP A 555 36.55 -13.07 9.25
CA ASP A 555 35.99 -13.26 7.91
C ASP A 555 34.79 -12.35 7.64
N ASP A 556 34.25 -12.41 6.44
CA ASP A 556 33.09 -11.60 6.04
C ASP A 556 31.80 -11.97 6.75
N ASP A 557 31.63 -13.23 7.15
CA ASP A 557 30.42 -13.67 7.87
C ASP A 557 30.41 -13.11 9.29
N ALA A 558 31.56 -13.10 9.95
CA ALA A 558 31.77 -12.45 11.25
C ALA A 558 31.54 -10.93 11.14
N ARG A 559 32.02 -10.29 10.06
CA ARG A 559 31.75 -8.87 9.79
C ARG A 559 30.26 -8.59 9.57
N LYS A 560 29.56 -9.42 8.80
CA LYS A 560 28.12 -9.31 8.55
C LYS A 560 27.30 -9.52 9.83
N LEU A 561 27.65 -10.52 10.63
CA LEU A 561 26.99 -10.79 11.92
C LEU A 561 27.20 -9.64 12.91
N ALA A 562 28.41 -9.07 12.98
CA ALA A 562 28.68 -7.90 13.80
C ALA A 562 27.85 -6.68 13.34
N CYS A 563 27.79 -6.41 12.03
CA CYS A 563 26.94 -5.36 11.45
C CYS A 563 25.45 -5.57 11.81
N LYS A 564 24.94 -6.80 11.67
CA LYS A 564 23.55 -7.16 12.03
C LYS A 564 23.25 -6.88 13.51
N ASN A 565 24.13 -7.29 14.42
CA ASN A 565 23.91 -7.13 15.86
C ASN A 565 24.05 -5.67 16.32
N LEU A 566 24.86 -4.87 15.64
CA LEU A 566 25.06 -3.45 15.95
C LEU A 566 24.09 -2.51 15.22
N GLY A 567 23.17 -3.05 14.40
CA GLY A 567 22.23 -2.25 13.61
C GLY A 567 22.91 -1.43 12.50
N ALA A 568 24.10 -1.85 12.05
CA ALA A 568 24.88 -1.19 11.02
C ALA A 568 24.76 -1.91 9.67
N ALA A 569 24.86 -1.15 8.58
CA ALA A 569 24.90 -1.68 7.22
C ALA A 569 26.29 -2.26 6.88
N TYR A 570 26.34 -3.47 6.32
CA TYR A 570 27.59 -4.07 5.87
C TYR A 570 28.01 -3.48 4.51
N ALA A 571 29.09 -2.69 4.51
CA ALA A 571 29.43 -1.79 3.41
C ALA A 571 29.56 -2.46 2.03
N ALA A 572 30.06 -3.70 1.94
CA ALA A 572 30.25 -4.37 0.66
C ALA A 572 28.92 -4.86 0.02
N ASP A 573 27.82 -4.91 0.77
CA ASP A 573 26.49 -5.22 0.25
C ASP A 573 25.76 -3.96 -0.27
N TYR A 574 26.39 -2.77 -0.22
CA TYR A 574 25.80 -1.52 -0.69
C TYR A 574 26.52 -0.99 -1.92
N GLN A 575 25.73 -0.55 -2.90
CA GLN A 575 26.25 0.11 -4.09
C GLN A 575 26.90 1.44 -3.68
N PRO A 576 28.16 1.72 -4.10
CA PRO A 576 28.79 3.02 -3.94
C PRO A 576 27.88 4.10 -4.53
N LYS A 577 27.82 5.28 -3.88
CA LYS A 577 27.00 6.39 -4.36
C LYS A 577 27.32 6.68 -5.83
N LEU A 578 26.34 6.44 -6.71
CA LEU A 578 26.46 6.74 -8.13
C LEU A 578 26.73 8.24 -8.32
N LEU A 579 27.63 8.57 -9.25
CA LEU A 579 27.85 9.95 -9.67
C LEU A 579 26.51 10.53 -10.16
N ASP A 580 26.10 11.67 -9.61
CA ASP A 580 24.94 12.42 -10.09
C ASP A 580 25.35 13.89 -10.23
N THR A 581 25.38 14.37 -11.47
CA THR A 581 25.80 15.74 -11.76
C THR A 581 24.70 16.77 -11.46
N GLY A 582 23.47 16.32 -11.23
CA GLY A 582 22.27 17.15 -11.37
C GLY A 582 22.05 17.59 -12.83
N TRP A 583 20.97 18.32 -13.07
CA TRP A 583 20.74 18.96 -14.37
C TRP A 583 21.67 20.16 -14.52
N LEU A 584 22.57 20.07 -15.50
CA LEU A 584 23.47 21.15 -15.90
C LEU A 584 22.98 21.71 -17.24
N GLN A 585 23.08 23.02 -17.42
CA GLN A 585 22.92 23.60 -18.75
C GLN A 585 24.11 23.15 -19.63
N MET A 586 23.82 22.82 -20.89
CA MET A 586 24.88 22.57 -21.88
C MET A 586 25.73 23.84 -22.06
N SER A 587 26.99 23.68 -22.47
CA SER A 587 27.88 24.81 -22.71
C SER A 587 27.75 25.33 -24.14
N ASN A 588 27.83 26.64 -24.31
CA ASN A 588 27.94 27.28 -25.62
C ASN A 588 29.29 26.93 -26.27
N SER A 589 29.32 26.66 -27.58
CA SER A 589 30.59 26.46 -28.30
C SER A 589 31.23 27.79 -28.73
N GLY A 590 30.44 28.86 -28.80
CA GLY A 590 30.89 30.21 -29.10
C GLY A 590 29.80 31.25 -28.85
N SER A 591 30.06 32.53 -29.18
CA SER A 591 29.09 33.62 -28.98
C SER A 591 27.82 33.51 -29.84
N GLY A 592 27.85 32.71 -30.90
CA GLY A 592 26.70 32.44 -31.78
C GLY A 592 25.76 31.32 -31.31
N THR A 593 26.14 30.54 -30.30
CA THR A 593 25.31 29.44 -29.75
C THR A 593 24.44 29.89 -28.58
N ASP A 594 23.24 29.29 -28.46
CA ASP A 594 22.32 29.48 -27.34
C ASP A 594 21.87 28.12 -26.79
N THR A 595 22.38 27.80 -25.60
CA THR A 595 22.09 26.56 -24.86
C THR A 595 21.17 26.78 -23.66
N SER A 596 20.57 27.97 -23.50
CA SER A 596 19.74 28.34 -22.35
C SER A 596 18.58 27.38 -22.06
N LYS A 597 18.16 26.61 -23.07
CA LYS A 597 17.07 25.64 -22.99
C LYS A 597 17.51 24.19 -23.24
N LEU A 598 18.81 23.89 -23.24
CA LEU A 598 19.35 22.55 -23.45
C LEU A 598 20.14 22.10 -22.23
N PHE A 599 19.75 20.98 -21.62
CA PHE A 599 20.29 20.51 -20.36
C PHE A 599 20.81 19.08 -20.47
N VAL A 600 21.75 18.74 -19.60
CA VAL A 600 22.38 17.44 -19.50
C VAL A 600 22.51 17.00 -18.05
N ARG A 601 22.32 15.71 -17.79
CA ARG A 601 22.56 15.08 -16.48
C ARG A 601 23.18 13.71 -16.67
N GLN A 602 24.15 13.39 -15.84
CA GLN A 602 24.72 12.05 -15.70
C GLN A 602 24.27 11.44 -14.38
N ILE A 603 23.79 10.19 -14.42
CA ILE A 603 23.56 9.34 -13.24
C ILE A 603 24.29 8.02 -13.48
N GLY A 604 25.36 7.77 -12.73
CA GLY A 604 26.26 6.64 -12.98
C GLY A 604 26.83 6.71 -14.39
N SER A 605 26.66 5.63 -15.16
CA SER A 605 27.13 5.55 -16.56
C SER A 605 26.10 6.03 -17.58
N ILE A 606 24.94 6.57 -17.17
CA ILE A 606 23.88 7.03 -18.09
C ILE A 606 23.90 8.55 -18.16
N VAL A 607 23.98 9.08 -19.38
CA VAL A 607 23.82 10.51 -19.64
C VAL A 607 22.54 10.75 -20.44
N CYS A 608 21.76 11.74 -20.00
CA CYS A 608 20.59 12.23 -20.72
C CYS A 608 20.76 13.70 -21.06
N ILE A 609 20.64 14.04 -22.35
CA ILE A 609 20.58 15.42 -22.85
C ILE A 609 19.15 15.65 -23.33
N GLN A 610 18.51 16.72 -22.86
CA GLN A 610 17.17 17.09 -23.29
C GLN A 610 16.96 18.60 -23.30
N GLY A 611 16.12 19.06 -24.21
CA GLY A 611 15.73 20.46 -24.26
C GLY A 611 15.49 20.94 -25.68
N ARG A 612 15.63 22.25 -25.88
CA ARG A 612 15.39 22.93 -27.15
C ARG A 612 16.62 23.69 -27.61
N ILE A 613 16.81 23.73 -28.92
CA ILE A 613 17.75 24.62 -29.58
C ILE A 613 17.07 25.34 -30.73
N ASN A 614 17.61 26.50 -31.10
CA ASN A 614 17.32 27.12 -32.38
C ASN A 614 18.39 26.66 -33.39
N THR A 615 17.97 26.11 -34.53
CA THR A 615 18.90 25.59 -35.53
C THR A 615 19.87 26.64 -36.06
N ALA A 616 19.52 27.93 -36.12
CA ALA A 616 20.42 28.99 -36.56
C ALA A 616 21.46 29.41 -35.51
N ARG A 617 21.28 29.07 -34.23
CA ARG A 617 22.20 29.43 -33.13
C ARG A 617 23.32 28.40 -33.01
N ARG A 618 24.25 28.46 -33.96
CA ARG A 618 25.35 27.50 -34.13
C ARG A 618 26.66 28.19 -34.45
N ASP A 619 27.76 27.55 -34.07
CA ASP A 619 29.10 27.88 -34.53
C ASP A 619 29.42 27.07 -35.79
N GLY A 620 29.24 27.68 -36.96
CA GLY A 620 29.34 27.04 -38.28
C GLY A 620 28.58 27.80 -39.38
N SER A 621 28.23 27.11 -40.46
CA SER A 621 27.54 27.69 -41.64
C SER A 621 26.08 27.24 -41.74
N ASN A 622 25.37 27.72 -42.76
CA ASN A 622 24.03 27.26 -43.12
C ASN A 622 23.97 25.75 -43.50
N GLU A 623 25.11 25.06 -43.66
CA GLU A 623 25.18 23.63 -43.99
C GLU A 623 25.53 22.74 -42.78
N GLY A 624 26.00 23.32 -41.67
CA GLY A 624 26.25 22.59 -40.42
C GLY A 624 27.11 23.37 -39.43
N GLY A 625 27.24 22.86 -38.20
CA GLY A 625 28.02 23.52 -37.15
C GLY A 625 27.88 22.87 -35.78
N ILE A 626 28.51 23.45 -34.76
CA ILE A 626 28.38 23.02 -33.36
C ILE A 626 27.28 23.87 -32.69
N ILE A 627 26.33 23.21 -32.03
CA ILE A 627 25.20 23.89 -31.35
C ILE A 627 25.35 23.89 -29.82
N ALA A 628 26.11 22.94 -29.28
CA ALA A 628 26.31 22.81 -27.84
C ALA A 628 27.54 21.95 -27.52
N VAL A 629 28.08 22.10 -26.31
CA VAL A 629 29.19 21.33 -25.77
C VAL A 629 28.78 20.67 -24.44
N ILE A 630 29.07 19.38 -24.29
CA ILE A 630 28.87 18.63 -23.05
C ILE A 630 29.84 19.16 -21.98
N PRO A 631 29.36 19.66 -20.82
CA PRO A 631 30.21 20.17 -19.75
C PRO A 631 31.22 19.14 -19.25
N ASN A 632 32.40 19.59 -18.80
CA ASN A 632 33.48 18.70 -18.31
C ASN A 632 33.08 17.79 -17.14
N LYS A 633 32.04 18.17 -16.38
CA LYS A 633 31.49 17.38 -15.27
C LYS A 633 30.71 16.14 -15.74
N VAL A 634 30.39 16.05 -17.03
CA VAL A 634 29.68 14.94 -17.66
C VAL A 634 30.64 14.23 -18.60
N GLU A 635 30.67 12.91 -18.56
CA GLU A 635 31.50 12.10 -19.44
C GLU A 635 30.96 12.10 -20.89
N PRO A 636 31.83 12.15 -21.92
CA PRO A 636 31.39 12.07 -23.32
C PRO A 636 30.91 10.65 -23.66
N PRO A 637 30.10 10.49 -24.71
CA PRO A 637 29.60 9.18 -25.10
C PRO A 637 30.71 8.23 -25.56
N LYS A 638 30.64 6.97 -25.13
CA LYS A 638 31.57 5.93 -25.57
C LYS A 638 31.42 5.58 -27.06
N TYR A 639 30.20 5.68 -27.59
CA TYR A 639 29.86 5.39 -28.99
C TYR A 639 29.14 6.59 -29.61
N GLY A 640 29.33 6.82 -30.90
CA GLY A 640 28.67 7.92 -31.60
C GLY A 640 27.15 7.74 -31.63
N LEU A 641 26.43 8.85 -31.48
CA LEU A 641 24.96 8.89 -31.51
C LEU A 641 24.46 9.93 -32.50
N ARG A 642 23.34 9.61 -33.15
CA ARG A 642 22.66 10.49 -34.11
C ARG A 642 21.16 10.50 -33.81
N THR A 643 20.58 11.69 -33.84
CA THR A 643 19.13 11.86 -33.90
C THR A 643 18.79 12.77 -35.08
N THR A 644 17.61 12.64 -35.65
CA THR A 644 17.21 13.43 -36.82
C THR A 644 15.77 13.85 -36.66
N MET A 645 15.49 15.13 -36.91
CA MET A 645 14.15 15.66 -36.99
C MET A 645 13.94 16.19 -38.40
N ALA A 646 13.00 15.59 -39.12
CA ALA A 646 12.76 15.88 -40.53
C ALA A 646 11.27 15.84 -40.85
N HIS A 647 10.86 16.64 -41.85
CA HIS A 647 9.59 16.50 -42.52
C HIS A 647 9.80 15.64 -43.76
N TRP A 648 9.13 14.49 -43.78
CA TRP A 648 9.16 13.54 -44.89
C TRP A 648 8.02 13.84 -45.86
N ASN A 649 8.37 13.95 -47.14
CA ASN A 649 7.48 14.12 -48.28
C ASN A 649 7.67 12.90 -49.21
N ASP A 650 6.62 12.52 -49.94
CA ASP A 650 6.63 11.42 -50.89
C ASP A 650 7.68 11.63 -52.01
N ASP A 651 7.98 12.89 -52.36
CA ASP A 651 9.12 13.21 -53.21
C ASP A 651 10.37 13.54 -52.37
N HIS A 652 11.35 12.64 -52.46
CA HIS A 652 12.60 12.68 -51.71
C HIS A 652 13.42 13.97 -51.94
N LYS A 653 13.21 14.69 -53.05
CA LYS A 653 13.85 15.98 -53.35
C LYS A 653 13.41 17.09 -52.40
N TYR A 654 12.21 16.98 -51.83
CA TYR A 654 11.62 17.96 -50.92
C TYR A 654 11.74 17.61 -49.44
N ASN A 655 12.36 16.48 -49.09
CA ASN A 655 12.66 16.17 -47.70
C ASN A 655 13.57 17.28 -47.12
N ARG A 656 13.15 17.81 -45.96
CA ARG A 656 13.88 18.84 -45.20
C ARG A 656 14.03 18.37 -43.76
N GLY A 657 15.18 18.64 -43.16
CA GLY A 657 15.47 18.12 -41.84
C GLY A 657 16.77 18.64 -41.25
N SER A 658 16.89 18.42 -39.95
CA SER A 658 18.10 18.63 -39.17
C SER A 658 18.53 17.32 -38.53
N SER A 659 19.78 16.95 -38.74
CA SER A 659 20.42 15.81 -38.09
C SER A 659 21.38 16.32 -37.04
N PHE A 660 21.33 15.73 -35.85
CA PHE A 660 22.22 16.05 -34.75
C PHE A 660 23.09 14.85 -34.43
N THR A 661 24.39 15.07 -34.25
CA THR A 661 25.35 14.00 -33.98
C THR A 661 26.26 14.37 -32.82
N ILE A 662 26.65 13.36 -32.03
CA ILE A 662 27.77 13.43 -31.10
C ILE A 662 28.67 12.24 -31.43
N ASP A 663 29.92 12.48 -31.80
CA ASP A 663 30.86 11.40 -32.12
C ASP A 663 31.36 10.72 -30.83
N ALA A 664 31.82 9.48 -30.95
CA ALA A 664 32.45 8.76 -29.85
C ALA A 664 33.62 9.56 -29.24
N GLY A 665 33.62 9.70 -27.91
CA GLY A 665 34.61 10.48 -27.16
C GLY A 665 34.52 12.00 -27.35
N SER A 666 33.59 12.49 -28.17
CA SER A 666 33.42 13.91 -28.43
C SER A 666 32.47 14.56 -27.45
N ARG A 667 32.70 15.85 -27.17
CA ARG A 667 31.80 16.68 -26.35
C ARG A 667 30.89 17.55 -27.20
N TYR A 668 31.05 17.54 -28.52
CA TYR A 668 30.37 18.48 -29.41
C TYR A 668 29.07 17.90 -29.95
N VAL A 669 27.97 18.60 -29.73
CA VAL A 669 26.71 18.35 -30.41
C VAL A 669 26.75 19.11 -31.73
N ARG A 670 26.85 18.37 -32.84
CA ARG A 670 26.86 18.94 -34.18
C ARG A 670 25.49 18.88 -34.82
N ILE A 671 25.18 19.86 -35.66
CA ILE A 671 24.00 19.90 -36.51
C ILE A 671 24.42 19.84 -37.98
N TYR A 672 23.69 19.05 -38.77
CA TYR A 672 23.65 19.08 -40.22
C TYR A 672 22.21 19.42 -40.61
N GLU A 673 21.99 20.60 -41.16
CA GLU A 673 20.65 21.13 -41.41
C GLU A 673 20.44 21.41 -42.90
N ARG A 674 19.27 21.04 -43.41
CA ARG A 674 18.86 21.31 -44.80
C ARG A 674 17.39 21.72 -44.86
N GLY A 675 17.17 23.03 -44.88
CA GLY A 675 15.86 23.70 -45.03
C GLY A 675 15.00 23.72 -43.77
N MET A 676 15.62 23.67 -42.59
CA MET A 676 15.01 23.96 -41.29
C MET A 676 15.83 25.02 -40.53
N TYR A 677 16.28 26.06 -41.22
CA TYR A 677 17.06 27.17 -40.64
C TYR A 677 16.19 28.04 -39.72
N ASN A 678 16.77 28.55 -38.64
CA ASN A 678 16.13 29.41 -37.64
C ASN A 678 14.82 28.85 -37.06
N THR A 679 14.79 27.55 -36.78
CA THR A 679 13.64 26.84 -36.20
C THR A 679 13.97 26.31 -34.82
N GLU A 680 13.05 26.42 -33.87
CA GLU A 680 13.17 25.80 -32.54
C GLU A 680 12.85 24.30 -32.63
N ILE A 681 13.79 23.46 -32.19
CA ILE A 681 13.73 22.01 -32.28
C ILE A 681 14.00 21.38 -30.91
N ASN A 682 13.19 20.39 -30.53
CA ASN A 682 13.47 19.56 -29.36
C ASN A 682 14.57 18.54 -29.69
N ILE A 683 15.57 18.43 -28.81
CA ILE A 683 16.65 17.44 -28.93
C ILE A 683 16.62 16.56 -27.69
N HIS A 684 16.74 15.25 -27.92
CA HIS A 684 16.89 14.25 -26.89
C HIS A 684 17.99 13.27 -27.28
N PHE A 685 18.96 13.09 -26.40
CA PHE A 685 19.97 12.04 -26.50
C PHE A 685 20.05 11.29 -25.18
N SER A 686 20.24 9.98 -25.25
CA SER A 686 20.60 9.17 -24.11
C SER A 686 21.74 8.25 -24.53
N TYR A 687 22.80 8.22 -23.74
CA TYR A 687 23.97 7.40 -24.03
C TYR A 687 24.63 6.87 -22.76
N MET A 688 25.44 5.85 -22.95
CA MET A 688 26.27 5.25 -21.91
C MET A 688 27.72 5.77 -22.03
N THR A 689 28.37 5.97 -20.89
CA THR A 689 29.76 6.42 -20.80
C THR A 689 30.75 5.28 -20.64
#